data_AF-A0A0E2E860-F1
#
_entry.id   AF-A0A0E2E860-F1
#
_cell.length_a   1.000
_cell.length_b   1.000
_cell.length_c   1.000
_cell.angle_alpha   90.00
_cell.angle_beta   90.00
_cell.angle_gamma   90.00
#
_symmetry.space_group_name_H-M   'P 1'
#
loop_
_entity.id
_entity.type
_entity.pdbx_description
1 polymer ?
#
loop_
_entity_poly.entity_id
_entity_poly.type
_entity_poly.pdbx_seq_one_letter_code
_entity_poly.pdbx_strand_id
1 'polypeptide(L)'
;MDKKRFFISLFICFLSISAFSKGSAEEDYATARSLLEESKNTAALQDIINVIENKPESMESGISLARKTMKNQAEFQKTFHELIELLRVDPNNNLKRIAIINKMEILESDMDPDLRAFLDKVKISSFYAIYRIKFNDLMNEGIKLIEAKKYNDAAKTFIQGFSMYDGEAMDEDKNAQISGILKKEFDLVKSDAKKYEAAYTEFISDVNKYRAKAFSSSLSSLENELNALKNSSSRLRNITGSLIRSGASLKQVYLNERKKNVETEESILPFAYRLTIGRDSAKGYEGVEGAMEAGVHEPLYSLADSHWQEIKKLWFESCDTFDFENDISIDKNLSLIDFHLKSLTEIYSVINTRSGSRFGKTVDSQDKKRNSLAELNKIMDSTKKYYSRFLAIREKIQPISSSYTGSSDELRNSENPKIKTLKAEIQELESMMVSVKKLSESLITYSASDLAKEQEALEAKNSLLLSNLDKARLICYEGLAIINNRSGKEAFAETKQRYDSFTNNKQKTDKISPAETRQELLNLKEIVKLDLRILTNFIKDTDLSVSETSKVFAENKNGIEKTIAALKDFSASIDSDLALMESAILKIRLAKNEADLRFEEAKRNLASGNFSAARRSIELSRTRTNDALQLEEDAEYRSLTDKRLEDLGKEINDAENAVVVKDVRAYLEKAKKEYFNTEFIKAEETLNTARSRWAVTNIEPNEEVENWLAIVNTAGTLKTGRSIPPSAPLYPQMIQLLNNANQLYLEAEKKIKAGQRSAALNNLNQAKDNIRQVLLIFPYNEIAGQLNLKIDKLIDPANFNEQFKRKVQTIRAEYKRNSQKSYSELLDLYSIDKNFSGLAALKNEIEIYLGLKQPPPNLKAIAESANLTKSAQAIYTAGDRASFPIALQQLDSAIKLNPQNNNAIQLKDSIQMAMGGAAVIVLSAADEAKYQQAVSELQKGNKVIAAALVEQLMQSPNAKRSAKVRELKKRIDASL
;
A
#
# COMPACT_ATOMS: atom_id res chain seq x y z
N MET A 1 -94.66 -100.66 -7.82
CA MET A 1 -95.16 -101.99 -8.23
C MET A 1 -93.90 -102.85 -8.33
N ASP A 2 -93.70 -103.96 -7.62
CA ASP A 2 -94.63 -104.98 -7.15
C ASP A 2 -94.11 -105.73 -5.91
N LYS A 3 -95.05 -106.45 -5.29
CA LYS A 3 -94.93 -107.47 -4.22
C LYS A 3 -94.78 -107.06 -2.75
N LYS A 4 -94.21 -105.90 -2.38
CA LYS A 4 -94.17 -105.49 -0.94
C LYS A 4 -95.38 -104.69 -0.44
N ARG A 5 -96.26 -104.23 -1.32
CA ARG A 5 -97.46 -103.43 -0.96
C ARG A 5 -98.76 -104.24 -0.83
N PHE A 6 -98.71 -105.58 -0.97
CA PHE A 6 -99.91 -106.44 -0.93
C PHE A 6 -100.12 -107.15 0.42
N PHE A 7 -99.13 -107.17 1.31
CA PHE A 7 -99.27 -107.80 2.64
C PHE A 7 -99.84 -106.86 3.73
N ILE A 8 -99.98 -105.57 3.43
CA ILE A 8 -100.47 -104.54 4.37
C ILE A 8 -102.01 -104.49 4.45
N SER A 9 -102.74 -105.23 3.59
CA SER A 9 -104.22 -105.22 3.58
C SER A 9 -104.88 -106.54 4.01
N LEU A 10 -104.13 -107.58 4.41
CA LEU A 10 -104.70 -108.88 4.81
C LEU A 10 -104.30 -109.34 6.23
N PHE A 11 -103.78 -108.46 7.08
CA PHE A 11 -103.47 -108.79 8.49
C PHE A 11 -104.16 -107.87 9.52
N ILE A 12 -105.24 -107.20 9.10
CA ILE A 12 -106.03 -106.27 9.93
C ILE A 12 -107.25 -106.98 10.60
N CYS A 13 -107.46 -108.28 10.40
CA CYS A 13 -108.69 -108.95 10.86
C CYS A 13 -108.55 -109.99 11.99
N PHE A 14 -107.45 -110.05 12.73
CA PHE A 14 -107.39 -110.93 13.92
C PHE A 14 -106.78 -110.25 15.15
N LEU A 15 -107.51 -110.43 16.26
CA LEU A 15 -107.13 -110.35 17.68
C LEU A 15 -107.66 -109.16 18.49
N SER A 16 -108.98 -109.20 18.72
CA SER A 16 -109.55 -109.02 20.06
C SER A 16 -109.91 -110.39 20.62
N ILE A 17 -108.95 -111.16 21.15
CA ILE A 17 -109.22 -112.39 21.91
C ILE A 17 -108.25 -112.52 23.07
N SER A 18 -108.85 -112.94 24.19
CA SER A 18 -108.37 -113.08 25.54
C SER A 18 -107.19 -114.04 25.73
N ALA A 19 -106.40 -113.72 26.76
CA ALA A 19 -105.28 -114.45 27.34
C ALA A 19 -105.35 -115.99 27.29
N PHE A 20 -104.25 -116.61 26.83
CA PHE A 20 -103.77 -117.91 27.31
C PHE A 20 -102.23 -117.95 27.36
N SER A 21 -101.73 -118.79 28.26
CA SER A 21 -100.40 -118.94 28.90
C SER A 21 -99.11 -118.48 28.19
N LYS A 22 -98.31 -117.68 28.92
CA LYS A 22 -96.90 -117.33 28.66
C LYS A 22 -95.96 -118.50 29.03
N GLY A 23 -95.08 -118.93 28.11
CA GLY A 23 -93.99 -119.84 28.47
C GLY A 23 -93.02 -120.23 27.34
N SER A 24 -93.46 -120.34 26.08
CA SER A 24 -92.62 -120.87 24.98
C SER A 24 -92.15 -119.85 23.93
N ALA A 25 -92.60 -118.59 23.98
CA ALA A 25 -92.30 -117.58 22.96
C ALA A 25 -91.01 -116.76 23.20
N GLU A 26 -90.28 -117.00 24.30
CA GLU A 26 -89.13 -116.19 24.72
C GLU A 26 -87.79 -116.62 24.09
N GLU A 27 -87.61 -117.90 23.77
CA GLU A 27 -86.40 -118.41 23.09
C GLU A 27 -86.38 -118.11 21.58
N ASP A 28 -87.54 -118.03 20.94
CA ASP A 28 -87.65 -117.91 19.49
C ASP A 28 -87.03 -116.62 18.92
N TYR A 29 -86.90 -115.57 19.72
CA TYR A 29 -86.38 -114.25 19.31
C TYR A 29 -85.04 -113.85 19.98
N ALA A 30 -84.26 -114.82 20.48
CA ALA A 30 -83.01 -114.55 21.19
C ALA A 30 -81.99 -113.76 20.34
N THR A 31 -81.82 -114.13 19.06
CA THR A 31 -80.90 -113.46 18.12
C THR A 31 -81.32 -112.00 17.87
N ALA A 32 -82.58 -111.76 17.53
CA ALA A 32 -83.13 -110.42 17.38
C ALA A 32 -82.95 -109.54 18.63
N ARG A 33 -83.07 -110.08 19.85
CA ARG A 33 -82.83 -109.34 21.09
C ARG A 33 -81.35 -108.98 21.26
N SER A 34 -80.44 -109.90 20.97
CA SER A 34 -78.99 -109.63 21.00
C SER A 34 -78.60 -108.55 19.98
N LEU A 35 -79.13 -108.62 18.76
CA LEU A 35 -78.93 -107.58 17.74
C LEU A 35 -79.49 -106.23 18.20
N LEU A 36 -80.64 -106.21 18.87
CA LEU A 36 -81.21 -105.00 19.44
C LEU A 36 -80.37 -104.41 20.59
N GLU A 37 -79.74 -105.24 21.43
CA GLU A 37 -78.81 -104.81 22.48
C GLU A 37 -77.50 -104.25 21.91
N GLU A 38 -77.06 -104.74 20.76
CA GLU A 38 -75.92 -104.20 20.00
C GLU A 38 -76.28 -102.95 19.17
N SER A 39 -77.50 -102.43 19.32
CA SER A 39 -78.05 -101.33 18.50
C SER A 39 -78.01 -101.63 16.99
N LYS A 40 -78.12 -102.89 16.58
CA LYS A 40 -78.23 -103.31 15.17
C LYS A 40 -79.70 -103.48 14.78
N ASN A 41 -80.44 -102.38 14.82
CA ASN A 41 -81.91 -102.42 14.77
C ASN A 41 -82.42 -102.90 13.41
N THR A 42 -81.69 -102.62 12.33
CA THR A 42 -82.04 -103.06 10.98
C THR A 42 -81.89 -104.58 10.85
N ALA A 43 -80.75 -105.13 11.30
CA ALA A 43 -80.57 -106.58 11.38
C ALA A 43 -81.59 -107.25 12.32
N ALA A 44 -81.88 -106.63 13.47
CA ALA A 44 -82.86 -107.16 14.44
C ALA A 44 -84.28 -107.25 13.85
N LEU A 45 -84.77 -106.25 13.10
CA LEU A 45 -86.08 -106.31 12.45
C LEU A 45 -86.17 -107.39 11.38
N GLN A 46 -85.10 -107.59 10.62
CA GLN A 46 -85.06 -108.61 9.59
C GLN A 46 -85.10 -110.02 10.20
N ASP A 47 -84.40 -110.22 11.31
CA ASP A 47 -84.46 -111.46 12.08
C ASP A 47 -85.87 -111.70 12.67
N ILE A 48 -86.51 -110.68 13.24
CA ILE A 48 -87.89 -110.77 13.76
C ILE A 48 -88.89 -111.19 12.67
N ILE A 49 -88.79 -110.61 11.47
CA ILE A 49 -89.67 -110.97 10.34
C ILE A 49 -89.45 -112.43 9.95
N ASN A 50 -88.20 -112.86 9.83
CA ASN A 50 -87.86 -114.25 9.50
C ASN A 50 -88.43 -115.24 10.53
N VAL A 51 -88.39 -114.91 11.83
CA VAL A 51 -88.96 -115.76 12.88
C VAL A 51 -90.49 -115.80 12.79
N ILE A 52 -91.16 -114.66 12.58
CA ILE A 52 -92.64 -114.60 12.43
C ILE A 52 -93.11 -115.44 11.22
N GLU A 53 -92.41 -115.36 10.09
CA GLU A 53 -92.76 -116.12 8.88
C GLU A 53 -92.65 -117.64 9.08
N ASN A 54 -91.66 -118.08 9.87
CA ASN A 54 -91.39 -119.50 10.11
C ASN A 54 -92.14 -120.08 11.32
N LYS A 55 -92.55 -119.24 12.29
CA LYS A 55 -93.24 -119.64 13.52
C LYS A 55 -94.42 -118.70 13.83
N PRO A 56 -95.54 -118.81 13.09
CA PRO A 56 -96.70 -117.92 13.25
C PRO A 56 -97.31 -117.94 14.65
N GLU A 57 -97.17 -119.04 15.38
CA GLU A 57 -97.61 -119.20 16.77
C GLU A 57 -96.92 -118.24 17.75
N SER A 58 -95.72 -117.76 17.41
CA SER A 58 -94.94 -116.82 18.22
C SER A 58 -95.17 -115.34 17.84
N MET A 59 -96.07 -115.09 16.89
CA MET A 59 -96.19 -113.80 16.18
C MET A 59 -96.50 -112.61 17.10
N GLU A 60 -97.28 -112.79 18.16
CA GLU A 60 -97.60 -111.69 19.09
C GLU A 60 -96.35 -111.15 19.81
N SER A 61 -95.45 -112.06 20.21
CA SER A 61 -94.16 -111.69 20.83
C SER A 61 -93.23 -111.03 19.81
N GLY A 62 -93.22 -111.52 18.57
CA GLY A 62 -92.55 -110.90 17.44
C GLY A 62 -93.06 -109.49 17.14
N ILE A 63 -94.37 -109.26 17.13
CA ILE A 63 -94.98 -107.93 16.93
C ILE A 63 -94.57 -106.97 18.05
N SER A 64 -94.53 -107.42 19.30
CA SER A 64 -94.08 -106.59 20.43
C SER A 64 -92.61 -106.19 20.31
N LEU A 65 -91.73 -107.14 19.98
CA LEU A 65 -90.30 -106.88 19.78
C LEU A 65 -90.02 -106.04 18.52
N ALA A 66 -90.78 -106.27 17.43
CA ALA A 66 -90.76 -105.43 16.24
C ALA A 66 -91.18 -104.00 16.58
N ARG A 67 -92.24 -103.79 17.36
CA ARG A 67 -92.66 -102.45 17.83
C ARG A 67 -91.55 -101.77 18.63
N LYS A 68 -90.84 -102.50 19.50
CA LYS A 68 -89.71 -101.96 20.28
C LYS A 68 -88.55 -101.54 19.37
N THR A 69 -88.20 -102.37 18.39
CA THR A 69 -87.10 -102.10 17.45
C THR A 69 -87.45 -100.98 16.45
N MET A 70 -88.69 -100.96 15.95
CA MET A 70 -89.23 -99.86 15.12
C MET A 70 -89.26 -98.53 15.86
N LYS A 71 -89.40 -98.52 17.20
CA LYS A 71 -89.30 -97.29 18.00
C LYS A 71 -87.89 -96.68 17.94
N ASN A 72 -86.84 -97.51 18.03
CA ASN A 72 -85.45 -97.04 17.90
C ASN A 72 -85.17 -96.51 16.48
N GLN A 73 -85.64 -97.19 15.44
CA GLN A 73 -85.54 -96.69 14.06
C GLN A 73 -86.31 -95.38 13.84
N ALA A 74 -87.49 -95.22 14.44
CA ALA A 74 -88.24 -93.97 14.39
C ALA A 74 -87.48 -92.83 15.08
N GLU A 75 -86.82 -93.10 16.20
CA GLU A 75 -85.97 -92.11 16.89
C GLU A 75 -84.70 -91.78 16.11
N PHE A 76 -84.06 -92.77 15.46
CA PHE A 76 -82.94 -92.56 14.54
C PHE A 76 -83.35 -91.67 13.36
N GLN A 77 -84.48 -91.97 12.71
CA GLN A 77 -85.01 -91.18 11.60
C GLN A 77 -85.35 -89.75 12.03
N LYS A 78 -85.94 -89.56 13.22
CA LYS A 78 -86.18 -88.24 13.79
C LYS A 78 -84.87 -87.49 14.03
N THR A 79 -83.87 -88.15 14.62
CA THR A 79 -82.56 -87.57 14.91
C THR A 79 -81.81 -87.20 13.61
N PHE A 80 -81.94 -88.00 12.54
CA PHE A 80 -81.43 -87.66 11.21
C PHE A 80 -82.11 -86.42 10.62
N HIS A 81 -83.44 -86.31 10.73
CA HIS A 81 -84.14 -85.09 10.32
C HIS A 81 -83.69 -83.87 11.13
N GLU A 82 -83.45 -84.02 12.44
CA GLU A 82 -82.88 -82.96 13.28
C GLU A 82 -81.49 -82.55 12.79
N LEU A 83 -80.65 -83.48 12.32
CA LEU A 83 -79.37 -83.18 11.70
C LEU A 83 -79.53 -82.40 10.40
N ILE A 84 -80.41 -82.84 9.48
CA ILE A 84 -80.68 -82.16 8.20
C ILE A 84 -81.21 -80.74 8.44
N GLU A 85 -82.15 -80.57 9.38
CA GLU A 85 -82.65 -79.25 9.76
C GLU A 85 -81.57 -78.37 10.38
N LEU A 86 -80.70 -78.93 11.23
CA LEU A 86 -79.57 -78.19 11.79
C LEU A 86 -78.59 -77.74 10.70
N LEU A 87 -78.30 -78.60 9.72
CA LEU A 87 -77.47 -78.26 8.56
C LEU A 87 -78.09 -77.15 7.69
N ARG A 88 -79.42 -76.95 7.75
CA ARG A 88 -80.14 -75.92 6.99
C ARG A 88 -80.28 -74.60 7.76
N VAL A 89 -80.68 -74.66 9.03
CA VAL A 89 -81.09 -73.49 9.83
C VAL A 89 -79.93 -72.87 10.60
N ASP A 90 -79.01 -73.70 11.11
CA ASP A 90 -77.87 -73.24 11.90
C ASP A 90 -76.58 -73.99 11.49
N PRO A 91 -76.10 -73.73 10.26
CA PRO A 91 -74.99 -74.48 9.68
C PRO A 91 -73.62 -74.17 10.30
N ASN A 92 -73.53 -73.39 11.38
CA ASN A 92 -72.26 -73.12 12.06
C ASN A 92 -72.21 -73.73 13.46
N ASN A 93 -73.28 -74.37 13.91
CA ASN A 93 -73.37 -74.98 15.24
C ASN A 93 -72.73 -76.36 15.28
N ASN A 94 -71.41 -76.38 15.11
CA ASN A 94 -70.59 -77.58 14.99
C ASN A 94 -70.66 -78.49 16.23
N LEU A 95 -70.78 -77.92 17.43
CA LEU A 95 -70.95 -78.69 18.67
C LEU A 95 -72.27 -79.48 18.67
N LYS A 96 -73.37 -78.84 18.26
CA LYS A 96 -74.68 -79.49 18.17
C LYS A 96 -74.72 -80.53 17.05
N ARG A 97 -74.03 -80.31 15.92
CA ARG A 97 -73.88 -81.32 14.86
C ARG A 97 -73.24 -82.60 15.37
N ILE A 98 -72.08 -82.48 16.04
CA ILE A 98 -71.36 -83.63 16.60
C ILE A 98 -72.23 -84.36 17.62
N ALA A 99 -72.93 -83.63 18.50
CA ALA A 99 -73.82 -84.24 19.49
C ALA A 99 -74.97 -85.03 18.85
N ILE A 100 -75.58 -84.52 17.78
CA ILE A 100 -76.63 -85.22 17.03
C ILE A 100 -76.05 -86.45 16.33
N ILE A 101 -74.88 -86.34 15.69
CA ILE A 101 -74.22 -87.46 15.01
C ILE A 101 -73.86 -88.57 16.02
N ASN A 102 -73.27 -88.23 17.17
CA ASN A 102 -72.97 -89.20 18.23
C ASN A 102 -74.25 -89.89 18.73
N LYS A 103 -75.36 -89.15 18.87
CA LYS A 103 -76.66 -89.73 19.22
C LYS A 103 -77.14 -90.72 18.15
N MET A 104 -76.96 -90.40 16.87
CA MET A 104 -77.29 -91.31 15.76
C MET A 104 -76.43 -92.58 15.78
N GLU A 105 -75.13 -92.47 16.00
CA GLU A 105 -74.20 -93.61 16.08
C GLU A 105 -74.52 -94.56 17.25
N ILE A 106 -75.02 -94.03 18.37
CA ILE A 106 -75.49 -94.83 19.52
C ILE A 106 -76.81 -95.53 19.20
N LEU A 107 -77.70 -94.86 18.47
CA LEU A 107 -79.03 -95.36 18.14
C LEU A 107 -78.98 -96.48 17.10
N GLU A 108 -78.09 -96.42 16.10
CA GLU A 108 -77.91 -97.46 15.08
C GLU A 108 -76.42 -97.72 14.80
N SER A 109 -75.97 -98.94 15.09
CA SER A 109 -74.57 -99.34 14.92
C SER A 109 -74.29 -99.98 13.56
N ASP A 110 -75.30 -100.59 12.90
CA ASP A 110 -75.25 -101.25 11.58
C ASP A 110 -75.77 -100.37 10.42
N MET A 111 -75.51 -99.06 10.48
CA MET A 111 -75.91 -98.10 9.44
C MET A 111 -75.41 -98.45 8.04
N ASP A 112 -76.17 -98.02 7.03
CA ASP A 112 -75.76 -98.05 5.64
C ASP A 112 -74.37 -97.38 5.45
N PRO A 113 -73.45 -98.01 4.68
CA PRO A 113 -72.09 -97.48 4.50
C PRO A 113 -72.02 -96.04 3.97
N ASP A 114 -72.94 -95.65 3.07
CA ASP A 114 -72.94 -94.29 2.50
C ASP A 114 -73.44 -93.27 3.54
N LEU A 115 -74.43 -93.65 4.36
CA LEU A 115 -74.89 -92.83 5.47
C LEU A 115 -73.78 -92.65 6.52
N ARG A 116 -73.06 -93.72 6.88
CA ARG A 116 -71.93 -93.63 7.81
C ARG A 116 -70.83 -92.74 7.25
N ALA A 117 -70.45 -92.89 5.98
CA ALA A 117 -69.47 -92.02 5.33
C ALA A 117 -69.90 -90.54 5.31
N PHE A 118 -71.19 -90.25 5.09
CA PHE A 118 -71.74 -88.90 5.17
C PHE A 118 -71.63 -88.32 6.59
N LEU A 119 -72.04 -89.08 7.62
CA LEU A 119 -71.97 -88.64 9.02
C LEU A 119 -70.51 -88.40 9.45
N ASP A 120 -69.59 -89.29 9.08
CA ASP A 120 -68.16 -89.14 9.34
C ASP A 120 -67.61 -87.86 8.71
N LYS A 121 -67.95 -87.57 7.46
CA LYS A 121 -67.52 -86.34 6.77
C LYS A 121 -68.05 -85.08 7.46
N VAL A 122 -69.33 -85.06 7.85
CA VAL A 122 -69.91 -83.92 8.58
C VAL A 122 -69.28 -83.74 9.96
N LYS A 123 -68.97 -84.85 10.65
CA LYS A 123 -68.30 -84.87 11.96
C LYS A 123 -66.86 -84.33 11.86
N ILE A 124 -66.08 -84.80 10.88
CA ILE A 124 -64.71 -84.32 10.60
C ILE A 124 -64.70 -82.81 10.29
N SER A 125 -65.57 -82.35 9.37
CA SER A 125 -65.67 -80.92 9.02
C SER A 125 -66.06 -80.05 10.23
N SER A 126 -66.97 -80.55 11.08
CA SER A 126 -67.37 -79.87 12.31
C SER A 126 -66.23 -79.75 13.33
N PHE A 127 -65.44 -80.81 13.54
CA PHE A 127 -64.25 -80.76 14.38
C PHE A 127 -63.20 -79.79 13.82
N TYR A 128 -62.91 -79.86 12.52
CA TYR A 128 -61.96 -78.95 11.87
C TYR A 128 -62.37 -77.48 12.05
N ALA A 129 -63.65 -77.14 11.89
CA ALA A 129 -64.15 -75.78 12.07
C ALA A 129 -63.98 -75.28 13.51
N ILE A 130 -64.26 -76.11 14.53
CA ILE A 130 -64.04 -75.77 15.95
C ILE A 130 -62.56 -75.50 16.22
N TYR A 131 -61.67 -76.38 15.77
CA TYR A 131 -60.23 -76.22 15.98
C TYR A 131 -59.64 -75.06 15.19
N ARG A 132 -60.18 -74.75 14.00
CA ARG A 132 -59.77 -73.58 13.22
C ARG A 132 -60.09 -72.26 13.94
N ILE A 133 -61.25 -72.15 14.59
CA ILE A 133 -61.60 -70.99 15.42
C ILE A 133 -60.60 -70.86 16.56
N LYS A 134 -60.40 -71.93 17.34
CA LYS A 134 -59.45 -71.95 18.46
C LYS A 134 -58.02 -71.60 18.02
N PHE A 135 -57.57 -72.10 16.88
CA PHE A 135 -56.26 -71.78 16.30
C PHE A 135 -56.15 -70.28 15.99
N ASN A 136 -57.14 -69.69 15.33
CA ASN A 136 -57.11 -68.26 15.01
C ASN A 136 -57.13 -67.38 16.27
N ASP A 137 -57.91 -67.75 17.28
CA ASP A 137 -57.98 -67.02 18.55
C ASP A 137 -56.61 -67.01 19.25
N LEU A 138 -55.99 -68.18 19.40
CA LEU A 138 -54.65 -68.31 19.98
C LEU A 138 -53.60 -67.56 19.17
N MET A 139 -53.68 -67.60 17.83
CA MET A 139 -52.75 -66.86 16.97
C MET A 139 -52.88 -65.35 17.18
N ASN A 140 -54.10 -64.82 17.19
CA ASN A 140 -54.36 -63.39 17.38
C ASN A 140 -53.96 -62.92 18.78
N GLU A 141 -54.26 -63.70 19.82
CA GLU A 141 -53.88 -63.39 21.20
C GLU A 141 -52.36 -63.41 21.38
N GLY A 142 -51.69 -64.43 20.85
CA GLY A 142 -50.23 -64.52 20.87
C GLY A 142 -49.56 -63.32 20.18
N ILE A 143 -50.05 -62.90 19.02
CA ILE A 143 -49.54 -61.70 18.32
C ILE A 143 -49.73 -60.44 19.16
N LYS A 144 -50.91 -60.22 19.75
CA LYS A 144 -51.16 -59.08 20.65
C LYS A 144 -50.23 -59.07 21.86
N LEU A 145 -49.90 -60.24 22.40
CA LEU A 145 -48.93 -60.37 23.49
C LEU A 145 -47.51 -60.01 23.06
N ILE A 146 -47.10 -60.37 21.84
CA ILE A 146 -45.82 -59.94 21.26
C ILE A 146 -45.78 -58.41 21.12
N GLU A 147 -46.84 -57.80 20.57
CA GLU A 147 -46.96 -56.34 20.44
C GLU A 147 -46.92 -55.64 21.81
N ALA A 148 -47.50 -56.26 22.83
CA ALA A 148 -47.43 -55.81 24.22
C ALA A 148 -46.10 -56.14 24.94
N LYS A 149 -45.10 -56.66 24.22
CA LYS A 149 -43.76 -57.07 24.74
C LYS A 149 -43.80 -58.18 25.80
N LYS A 150 -44.87 -58.97 25.84
CA LYS A 150 -45.05 -60.12 26.73
C LYS A 150 -44.69 -61.43 26.01
N TYR A 151 -43.42 -61.56 25.65
CA TYR A 151 -42.94 -62.61 24.74
C TYR A 151 -43.11 -64.04 25.28
N ASN A 152 -42.81 -64.25 26.58
CA ASN A 152 -42.97 -65.58 27.19
C ASN A 152 -44.45 -65.98 27.32
N ASP A 153 -45.33 -65.02 27.60
CA ASP A 153 -46.78 -65.26 27.63
C ASP A 153 -47.29 -65.60 26.23
N ALA A 154 -46.84 -64.88 25.20
CA ALA A 154 -47.16 -65.19 23.81
C ALA A 154 -46.76 -66.62 23.43
N ALA A 155 -45.52 -67.02 23.76
CA ALA A 155 -45.03 -68.39 23.54
C ALA A 155 -45.93 -69.44 24.22
N LYS A 156 -46.34 -69.20 25.47
CA LYS A 156 -47.27 -70.08 26.20
C LYS A 156 -48.64 -70.14 25.52
N THR A 157 -49.18 -69.01 25.07
CA THR A 157 -50.46 -68.95 24.35
C THR A 157 -50.42 -69.81 23.08
N PHE A 158 -49.37 -69.72 22.26
CA PHE A 158 -49.26 -70.58 21.07
C PHE A 158 -49.17 -72.08 21.44
N ILE A 159 -48.45 -72.42 22.51
CA ILE A 159 -48.32 -73.81 23.01
C ILE A 159 -49.65 -74.40 23.46
N GLN A 160 -50.59 -73.60 24.00
CA GLN A 160 -51.92 -74.08 24.38
C GLN A 160 -52.68 -74.71 23.21
N GLY A 161 -52.35 -74.32 21.97
CA GLY A 161 -52.95 -74.89 20.77
C GLY A 161 -52.59 -76.35 20.51
N PHE A 162 -51.56 -76.89 21.17
CA PHE A 162 -51.26 -78.33 21.09
C PHE A 162 -52.33 -79.21 21.76
N SER A 163 -53.18 -78.65 22.63
CA SER A 163 -54.32 -79.38 23.21
C SER A 163 -55.37 -79.82 22.18
N MET A 164 -55.31 -79.30 20.94
CA MET A 164 -56.20 -79.75 19.86
C MET A 164 -55.92 -81.20 19.41
N TYR A 165 -54.83 -81.80 19.87
CA TYR A 165 -54.39 -83.15 19.49
C TYR A 165 -54.57 -84.19 20.62
N ASP A 166 -55.17 -83.84 21.76
CA ASP A 166 -55.29 -84.69 22.95
C ASP A 166 -56.64 -85.51 23.04
N GLY A 167 -57.40 -85.72 21.94
CA GLY A 167 -58.73 -86.38 21.98
C GLY A 167 -59.24 -87.02 20.67
N GLU A 168 -60.53 -87.42 20.64
CA GLU A 168 -61.25 -88.21 19.60
C GLU A 168 -61.07 -87.75 18.13
N ALA A 169 -60.54 -86.55 17.90
CA ALA A 169 -60.24 -86.03 16.57
C ALA A 169 -59.05 -86.74 15.89
N MET A 170 -58.24 -87.51 16.63
CA MET A 170 -57.27 -88.46 16.07
C MET A 170 -57.76 -89.88 16.32
N ASP A 171 -58.32 -90.54 15.30
CA ASP A 171 -58.68 -91.96 15.34
C ASP A 171 -57.45 -92.80 15.78
N GLU A 172 -57.48 -93.32 17.00
CA GLU A 172 -56.31 -93.87 17.73
C GLU A 172 -55.66 -95.05 16.99
N ASP A 173 -56.44 -95.82 16.24
CA ASP A 173 -55.96 -97.03 15.54
C ASP A 173 -55.37 -96.73 14.14
N LYS A 174 -55.76 -95.64 13.47
CA LYS A 174 -55.29 -95.35 12.10
C LYS A 174 -54.02 -94.50 12.03
N ASN A 175 -53.64 -93.80 13.10
CA ASN A 175 -52.58 -92.76 13.05
C ASN A 175 -51.54 -92.81 14.19
N ALA A 176 -51.36 -93.95 14.87
CA ALA A 176 -50.46 -94.08 16.02
C ALA A 176 -49.01 -93.56 15.77
N GLN A 177 -48.47 -93.76 14.56
CA GLN A 177 -47.12 -93.29 14.20
C GLN A 177 -47.03 -91.75 14.11
N ILE A 178 -48.07 -91.09 13.59
CA ILE A 178 -48.13 -89.62 13.47
C ILE A 178 -48.29 -89.00 14.85
N SER A 179 -49.17 -89.58 15.69
CA SER A 179 -49.39 -89.12 17.07
C SER A 179 -48.11 -89.18 17.91
N GLY A 180 -47.31 -90.24 17.77
CA GLY A 180 -46.01 -90.36 18.46
C GLY A 180 -45.00 -89.27 18.07
N ILE A 181 -44.93 -88.92 16.78
CA ILE A 181 -44.06 -87.84 16.28
C ILE A 181 -44.56 -86.48 16.78
N LEU A 182 -45.86 -86.20 16.65
CA LEU A 182 -46.45 -84.94 17.12
C LEU A 182 -46.20 -84.72 18.61
N LYS A 183 -46.46 -85.75 19.44
CA LYS A 183 -46.24 -85.67 20.89
C LYS A 183 -44.78 -85.38 21.25
N LYS A 184 -43.83 -86.09 20.62
CA LYS A 184 -42.39 -85.85 20.82
C LYS A 184 -42.02 -84.41 20.48
N GLU A 185 -42.44 -83.91 19.32
CA GLU A 185 -42.10 -82.55 18.88
C GLU A 185 -42.79 -81.48 19.74
N PHE A 186 -44.03 -81.69 20.20
CA PHE A 186 -44.71 -80.80 21.14
C PHE A 186 -44.00 -80.74 22.49
N ASP A 187 -43.53 -81.87 23.01
CA ASP A 187 -42.79 -81.92 24.26
C ASP A 187 -41.43 -81.22 24.14
N LEU A 188 -40.77 -81.34 22.98
CA LEU A 188 -39.56 -80.57 22.68
C LEU A 188 -39.84 -79.07 22.62
N VAL A 189 -40.89 -78.63 21.92
CA VAL A 189 -41.28 -77.21 21.85
C VAL A 189 -41.63 -76.66 23.24
N LYS A 190 -42.41 -77.39 24.04
CA LYS A 190 -42.73 -77.03 25.44
C LYS A 190 -41.45 -76.93 26.30
N SER A 191 -40.53 -77.89 26.15
CA SER A 191 -39.25 -77.91 26.86
C SER A 191 -38.40 -76.71 26.50
N ASP A 192 -38.27 -76.41 25.20
CA ASP A 192 -37.47 -75.27 24.71
C ASP A 192 -38.10 -73.94 25.12
N ALA A 193 -39.43 -73.81 25.12
CA ALA A 193 -40.10 -72.63 25.66
C ALA A 193 -39.87 -72.41 27.15
N LYS A 194 -39.88 -73.48 27.94
CA LYS A 194 -39.55 -73.40 29.37
C LYS A 194 -38.08 -73.04 29.61
N LYS A 195 -37.15 -73.62 28.83
CA LYS A 195 -35.72 -73.28 28.89
C LYS A 195 -35.48 -71.83 28.48
N TYR A 196 -36.17 -71.36 27.44
CA TYR A 196 -36.13 -69.97 26.99
C TYR A 196 -36.61 -69.04 28.09
N GLU A 197 -37.78 -69.28 28.68
CA GLU A 197 -38.33 -68.46 29.76
C GLU A 197 -37.36 -68.36 30.96
N ALA A 198 -36.74 -69.48 31.35
CA ALA A 198 -35.76 -69.49 32.44
C ALA A 198 -34.50 -68.68 32.11
N ALA A 199 -33.98 -68.78 30.88
CA ALA A 199 -32.82 -68.02 30.42
C ALA A 199 -33.15 -66.54 30.11
N TYR A 200 -34.43 -66.22 29.84
CA TYR A 200 -34.85 -64.88 29.46
C TYR A 200 -34.66 -63.87 30.59
N THR A 201 -34.89 -64.29 31.84
CA THR A 201 -34.66 -63.45 33.02
C THR A 201 -33.19 -63.04 33.17
N GLU A 202 -32.26 -63.96 32.89
CA GLU A 202 -30.81 -63.69 32.88
C GLU A 202 -30.45 -62.67 31.80
N PHE A 203 -30.93 -62.89 30.57
CA PHE A 203 -30.71 -61.95 29.45
C PHE A 203 -31.23 -60.54 29.74
N ILE A 204 -32.45 -60.40 30.28
CA ILE A 204 -32.97 -59.07 30.64
C ILE A 204 -32.20 -58.44 31.79
N SER A 205 -31.70 -59.24 32.75
CA SER A 205 -30.79 -58.75 33.78
C SER A 205 -29.50 -58.20 33.16
N ASP A 206 -28.91 -58.90 32.20
CA ASP A 206 -27.69 -58.47 31.51
C ASP A 206 -27.91 -57.21 30.66
N VAL A 207 -29.05 -57.11 29.96
CA VAL A 207 -29.46 -55.89 29.25
C VAL A 207 -29.52 -54.69 30.22
N ASN A 208 -30.14 -54.88 31.38
CA ASN A 208 -30.28 -53.81 32.38
C ASN A 208 -28.93 -53.44 33.03
N LYS A 209 -28.06 -54.42 33.33
CA LYS A 209 -26.71 -54.16 33.86
C LYS A 209 -25.85 -53.41 32.85
N TYR A 210 -25.87 -53.84 31.59
CA TYR A 210 -25.19 -53.13 30.51
C TYR A 210 -25.72 -51.69 30.42
N ARG A 211 -27.04 -51.50 30.39
CA ARG A 211 -27.66 -50.17 30.32
C ARG A 211 -27.24 -49.28 31.49
N ALA A 212 -27.32 -49.76 32.73
CA ALA A 212 -26.98 -48.97 33.91
C ALA A 212 -25.52 -48.47 33.88
N LYS A 213 -24.61 -49.29 33.35
CA LYS A 213 -23.18 -48.94 33.24
C LYS A 213 -22.87 -48.05 32.04
N ALA A 214 -23.42 -48.40 30.87
CA ALA A 214 -23.19 -47.70 29.62
C ALA A 214 -23.69 -46.26 29.62
N PHE A 215 -24.77 -45.97 30.36
CA PHE A 215 -25.36 -44.63 30.47
C PHE A 215 -25.10 -43.98 31.84
N SER A 216 -24.06 -44.45 32.55
CA SER A 216 -23.56 -43.75 33.72
C SER A 216 -22.77 -42.51 33.30
N SER A 217 -22.61 -41.54 34.21
CA SER A 217 -21.92 -40.27 33.93
C SER A 217 -20.39 -40.40 33.77
N SER A 218 -19.83 -41.61 33.82
CA SER A 218 -18.40 -41.88 33.73
C SER A 218 -18.04 -42.89 32.63
N LEU A 219 -16.89 -42.66 32.00
CA LEU A 219 -16.29 -43.60 31.05
C LEU A 219 -15.86 -44.86 31.81
N SER A 220 -16.54 -45.96 31.56
CA SER A 220 -16.24 -47.26 32.16
C SER A 220 -16.18 -48.35 31.10
N SER A 221 -15.30 -49.35 31.31
CA SER A 221 -15.23 -50.50 30.40
C SER A 221 -16.53 -51.30 30.47
N LEU A 222 -17.12 -51.59 29.31
CA LEU A 222 -18.31 -52.42 29.15
C LEU A 222 -18.01 -53.87 28.77
N GLU A 223 -16.74 -54.26 28.75
CA GLU A 223 -16.31 -55.57 28.22
C GLU A 223 -17.01 -56.74 28.93
N ASN A 224 -17.08 -56.70 30.27
CA ASN A 224 -17.73 -57.74 31.06
C ASN A 224 -19.24 -57.81 30.79
N GLU A 225 -19.92 -56.67 30.80
CA GLU A 225 -21.37 -56.58 30.57
C GLU A 225 -21.75 -56.95 29.13
N LEU A 226 -20.93 -56.55 28.16
CA LEU A 226 -21.10 -56.90 26.76
C LEU A 226 -20.88 -58.40 26.53
N ASN A 227 -19.86 -59.00 27.14
CA ASN A 227 -19.62 -60.44 27.06
C ASN A 227 -20.76 -61.23 27.70
N ALA A 228 -21.27 -60.79 28.86
CA ALA A 228 -22.46 -61.37 29.48
C ALA A 228 -23.67 -61.31 28.53
N LEU A 229 -23.93 -60.14 27.94
CA LEU A 229 -25.02 -59.93 26.99
C LEU A 229 -24.88 -60.78 25.71
N LYS A 230 -23.67 -60.90 25.16
CA LYS A 230 -23.36 -61.78 24.02
C LYS A 230 -23.66 -63.24 24.36
N ASN A 231 -23.28 -63.69 25.55
CA ASN A 231 -23.49 -65.06 26.00
C ASN A 231 -24.97 -65.37 26.25
N SER A 232 -25.69 -64.53 27.00
CA SER A 232 -27.10 -64.76 27.32
C SER A 232 -28.01 -64.65 26.09
N SER A 233 -27.76 -63.69 25.18
CA SER A 233 -28.47 -63.60 23.90
C SER A 233 -28.22 -64.82 22.98
N SER A 234 -26.96 -65.26 22.87
CA SER A 234 -26.62 -66.46 22.08
C SER A 234 -27.27 -67.72 22.65
N ARG A 235 -27.35 -67.84 23.98
CA ARG A 235 -28.06 -68.94 24.65
C ARG A 235 -29.54 -68.97 24.26
N LEU A 236 -30.23 -67.83 24.31
CA LEU A 236 -31.63 -67.73 23.89
C LEU A 236 -31.82 -68.10 22.41
N ARG A 237 -30.97 -67.56 21.53
CA ARG A 237 -31.03 -67.84 20.09
C ARG A 237 -30.73 -69.31 19.74
N ASN A 238 -29.86 -69.97 20.50
CA ASN A 238 -29.62 -71.41 20.37
C ASN A 238 -30.86 -72.24 20.73
N ILE A 239 -31.59 -71.84 21.78
CA ILE A 239 -32.86 -72.47 22.16
C ILE A 239 -33.91 -72.24 21.06
N THR A 240 -34.04 -71.01 20.54
CA THR A 240 -34.91 -70.70 19.40
C THR A 240 -34.55 -71.54 18.17
N GLY A 241 -33.27 -71.71 17.87
CA GLY A 241 -32.80 -72.57 16.78
C GLY A 241 -33.18 -74.05 16.95
N SER A 242 -33.23 -74.55 18.19
CA SER A 242 -33.74 -75.89 18.50
C SER A 242 -35.24 -76.00 18.22
N LEU A 243 -36.01 -75.03 18.70
CA LEU A 243 -37.46 -74.95 18.48
C LEU A 243 -37.83 -74.88 16.99
N ILE A 244 -37.06 -74.13 16.19
CA ILE A 244 -37.26 -74.05 14.74
C ILE A 244 -37.11 -75.41 14.07
N ARG A 245 -36.14 -76.24 14.51
CA ARG A 245 -35.99 -77.61 13.99
C ARG A 245 -37.21 -78.46 14.32
N SER A 246 -37.76 -78.36 15.53
CA SER A 246 -38.99 -79.06 15.90
C SER A 246 -40.19 -78.60 15.06
N GLY A 247 -40.33 -77.29 14.84
CA GLY A 247 -41.36 -76.74 13.94
C GLY A 247 -41.19 -77.20 12.49
N ALA A 248 -39.95 -77.29 12.00
CA ALA A 248 -39.67 -77.84 10.67
C ALA A 248 -40.06 -79.32 10.58
N SER A 249 -39.76 -80.13 11.60
CA SER A 249 -40.21 -81.53 11.69
C SER A 249 -41.73 -81.64 11.63
N LEU A 250 -42.46 -80.81 12.40
CA LEU A 250 -43.93 -80.75 12.37
C LEU A 250 -44.45 -80.37 10.98
N LYS A 251 -43.79 -79.43 10.30
CA LYS A 251 -44.15 -79.04 8.93
C LYS A 251 -43.95 -80.20 7.95
N GLN A 252 -42.87 -80.96 8.08
CA GLN A 252 -42.61 -82.13 7.24
C GLN A 252 -43.65 -83.24 7.45
N VAL A 253 -44.11 -83.47 8.67
CA VAL A 253 -45.22 -84.40 8.95
C VAL A 253 -46.45 -84.03 8.12
N TYR A 254 -46.88 -82.76 8.17
CA TYR A 254 -48.01 -82.29 7.36
C TYR A 254 -47.76 -82.47 5.85
N LEU A 255 -46.58 -82.10 5.35
CA LEU A 255 -46.27 -82.20 3.91
C LEU A 255 -46.25 -83.65 3.43
N ASN A 256 -45.80 -84.59 4.26
CA ASN A 256 -45.79 -86.02 3.93
C ASN A 256 -47.21 -86.59 3.88
N GLU A 257 -48.08 -86.21 4.81
CA GLU A 257 -49.48 -86.65 4.82
C GLU A 257 -50.28 -86.08 3.66
N ARG A 258 -50.07 -84.79 3.32
CA ARG A 258 -50.70 -84.16 2.16
C ARG A 258 -50.38 -84.87 0.83
N LYS A 259 -49.19 -85.48 0.70
CA LYS A 259 -48.80 -86.22 -0.52
C LYS A 259 -49.51 -87.57 -0.66
N LYS A 260 -50.00 -88.15 0.44
CA LYS A 260 -50.63 -89.49 0.46
C LYS A 260 -52.14 -89.45 0.15
N ASN A 261 -52.83 -88.33 0.37
CA ASN A 261 -54.28 -88.21 0.18
C ASN A 261 -54.68 -86.90 -0.53
N VAL A 262 -55.47 -87.00 -1.60
CA VAL A 262 -55.94 -85.86 -2.41
C VAL A 262 -57.06 -85.06 -1.70
N GLU A 263 -57.81 -85.65 -0.77
CA GLU A 263 -58.86 -84.98 0.04
C GLU A 263 -58.34 -84.44 1.40
N THR A 264 -57.16 -83.80 1.44
CA THR A 264 -56.54 -83.30 2.71
C THR A 264 -56.93 -81.86 3.09
N GLU A 265 -57.99 -81.28 2.51
CA GLU A 265 -58.35 -79.87 2.75
C GLU A 265 -58.81 -79.56 4.19
N GLU A 266 -59.39 -80.53 4.91
CA GLU A 266 -59.89 -80.38 6.28
C GLU A 266 -58.99 -81.10 7.32
N SER A 267 -57.70 -80.75 7.34
CA SER A 267 -56.72 -81.30 8.29
C SER A 267 -56.25 -80.27 9.32
N ILE A 268 -56.21 -80.65 10.60
CA ILE A 268 -55.64 -79.83 11.67
C ILE A 268 -54.12 -79.89 11.75
N LEU A 269 -53.44 -80.82 11.05
CA LEU A 269 -51.98 -80.99 11.09
C LEU A 269 -51.16 -79.71 10.82
N PRO A 270 -51.57 -78.78 9.92
CA PRO A 270 -50.86 -77.52 9.72
C PRO A 270 -50.81 -76.62 10.95
N PHE A 271 -51.78 -76.71 11.87
CA PHE A 271 -51.83 -75.85 13.05
C PHE A 271 -50.63 -76.08 13.95
N ALA A 272 -50.14 -77.32 14.08
CA ALA A 272 -48.96 -77.69 14.85
C ALA A 272 -47.72 -76.87 14.47
N TYR A 273 -47.30 -76.90 13.20
CA TYR A 273 -46.12 -76.15 12.78
C TYR A 273 -46.39 -74.65 12.75
N ARG A 274 -47.62 -74.21 12.42
CA ARG A 274 -47.96 -72.77 12.38
C ARG A 274 -47.97 -72.12 13.76
N LEU A 275 -48.41 -72.83 14.80
CA LEU A 275 -48.30 -72.37 16.17
C LEU A 275 -46.82 -72.32 16.62
N THR A 276 -45.99 -73.22 16.11
CA THR A 276 -44.57 -73.31 16.50
C THR A 276 -43.69 -72.27 15.79
N ILE A 277 -43.68 -72.25 14.46
CA ILE A 277 -42.80 -71.43 13.60
C ILE A 277 -43.55 -70.36 12.79
N GLY A 278 -44.82 -70.13 13.09
CA GLY A 278 -45.68 -69.17 12.41
C GLY A 278 -46.23 -69.67 11.06
N ARG A 279 -47.15 -68.91 10.46
CA ARG A 279 -47.69 -69.15 9.12
C ARG A 279 -46.68 -68.75 8.06
N ASP A 280 -46.63 -69.50 6.96
CA ASP A 280 -45.69 -69.24 5.87
C ASP A 280 -45.82 -67.81 5.30
N SER A 281 -47.02 -67.23 5.33
CA SER A 281 -47.33 -65.87 4.86
C SER A 281 -47.06 -64.75 5.87
N ALA A 282 -46.54 -65.06 7.06
CA ALA A 282 -46.32 -64.08 8.12
C ALA A 282 -45.28 -63.02 7.72
N LYS A 283 -45.64 -61.75 7.87
CA LYS A 283 -44.73 -60.60 7.67
C LYS A 283 -44.18 -60.02 8.98
N GLY A 284 -44.76 -60.40 10.11
CA GLY A 284 -44.36 -59.99 11.46
C GLY A 284 -44.23 -61.20 12.38
N TYR A 285 -43.70 -60.96 13.57
CA TYR A 285 -43.48 -62.01 14.58
C TYR A 285 -44.78 -62.73 14.93
N GLU A 286 -44.81 -64.05 14.73
CA GLU A 286 -45.91 -64.91 15.19
C GLU A 286 -45.42 -66.35 15.42
N GLY A 287 -46.24 -67.14 16.13
CA GLY A 287 -45.84 -68.44 16.62
C GLY A 287 -44.80 -68.34 17.74
N VAL A 288 -44.46 -69.50 18.33
CA VAL A 288 -43.48 -69.57 19.41
C VAL A 288 -42.11 -69.03 18.96
N GLU A 289 -41.68 -69.33 17.73
CA GLU A 289 -40.46 -68.79 17.12
C GLU A 289 -40.46 -67.26 17.10
N GLY A 290 -41.51 -66.64 16.56
CA GLY A 290 -41.59 -65.18 16.44
C GLY A 290 -41.60 -64.49 17.80
N ALA A 291 -42.29 -65.06 18.78
CA ALA A 291 -42.30 -64.54 20.14
C ALA A 291 -40.89 -64.54 20.77
N MET A 292 -40.16 -65.65 20.64
CA MET A 292 -38.79 -65.76 21.16
C MET A 292 -37.80 -64.84 20.45
N GLU A 293 -37.83 -64.76 19.12
CA GLU A 293 -36.92 -63.87 18.39
C GLU A 293 -37.21 -62.40 18.71
N ALA A 294 -38.48 -62.00 18.80
CA ALA A 294 -38.87 -60.65 19.23
C ALA A 294 -38.35 -60.32 20.64
N GLY A 295 -38.40 -61.30 21.55
CA GLY A 295 -37.90 -61.15 22.92
C GLY A 295 -36.40 -60.88 23.01
N VAL A 296 -35.60 -61.34 22.04
CA VAL A 296 -34.16 -61.02 21.99
C VAL A 296 -33.90 -59.73 21.21
N HIS A 297 -34.54 -59.56 20.06
CA HIS A 297 -34.27 -58.44 19.16
C HIS A 297 -34.69 -57.09 19.75
N GLU A 298 -35.91 -56.97 20.28
CA GLU A 298 -36.47 -55.68 20.70
C GLU A 298 -35.71 -55.05 21.90
N PRO A 299 -35.29 -55.79 22.93
CA PRO A 299 -34.45 -55.23 24.00
C PRO A 299 -33.07 -54.75 23.52
N LEU A 300 -32.41 -55.50 22.62
CA LEU A 300 -31.12 -55.10 22.06
C LEU A 300 -31.26 -53.88 21.14
N TYR A 301 -32.31 -53.83 20.32
CA TYR A 301 -32.58 -52.68 19.46
C TYR A 301 -32.88 -51.42 20.27
N SER A 302 -33.68 -51.53 21.34
CA SER A 302 -33.93 -50.43 22.28
C SER A 302 -32.64 -49.93 22.96
N LEU A 303 -31.68 -50.80 23.20
CA LEU A 303 -30.38 -50.43 23.75
C LEU A 303 -29.54 -49.62 22.74
N ALA A 304 -29.55 -50.01 21.46
CA ALA A 304 -28.92 -49.24 20.41
C ALA A 304 -29.58 -47.85 20.23
N ASP A 305 -30.90 -47.77 20.26
CA ASP A 305 -31.62 -46.48 20.21
C ASP A 305 -31.23 -45.56 21.38
N SER A 306 -31.07 -46.12 22.58
CA SER A 306 -30.62 -45.36 23.76
C SER A 306 -29.24 -44.72 23.55
N HIS A 307 -28.30 -45.43 22.89
CA HIS A 307 -26.98 -44.89 22.56
C HIS A 307 -27.08 -43.71 21.59
N TRP A 308 -27.93 -43.81 20.56
CA TRP A 308 -28.16 -42.71 19.63
C TRP A 308 -28.78 -41.48 20.29
N GLN A 309 -29.69 -41.66 21.24
CA GLN A 309 -30.27 -40.54 21.99
C GLN A 309 -29.23 -39.82 22.86
N GLU A 310 -28.36 -40.56 23.55
CA GLU A 310 -27.32 -39.94 24.38
C GLU A 310 -26.27 -39.22 23.54
N ILE A 311 -25.85 -39.83 22.42
CA ILE A 311 -24.97 -39.19 21.43
C ILE A 311 -25.56 -37.86 20.97
N LYS A 312 -26.84 -37.85 20.60
CA LYS A 312 -27.52 -36.66 20.12
C LYS A 312 -27.58 -35.58 21.21
N LYS A 313 -27.92 -35.95 22.43
CA LYS A 313 -27.93 -35.02 23.57
C LYS A 313 -26.55 -34.38 23.79
N LEU A 314 -25.49 -35.18 23.89
CA LEU A 314 -24.12 -34.70 24.10
C LEU A 314 -23.64 -33.80 22.94
N TRP A 315 -24.06 -34.10 21.71
CA TRP A 315 -23.76 -33.29 20.54
C TRP A 315 -24.33 -31.87 20.66
N PHE A 316 -25.64 -31.76 20.93
CA PHE A 316 -26.29 -30.46 21.08
C PHE A 316 -25.80 -29.70 22.32
N GLU A 317 -25.56 -30.37 23.44
CA GLU A 317 -24.92 -29.76 24.61
C GLU A 317 -23.54 -29.16 24.25
N SER A 318 -22.78 -29.83 23.39
CA SER A 318 -21.48 -29.31 22.91
C SER A 318 -21.65 -28.10 21.99
N CYS A 319 -22.61 -28.14 21.04
CA CYS A 319 -22.98 -26.99 20.21
C CYS A 319 -23.40 -25.77 21.03
N ASP A 320 -24.11 -25.98 22.14
CA ASP A 320 -24.64 -24.89 22.94
C ASP A 320 -23.55 -24.14 23.72
N THR A 321 -22.37 -24.73 23.92
CA THR A 321 -21.21 -24.05 24.53
C THR A 321 -20.61 -22.92 23.67
N PHE A 322 -21.03 -22.80 22.41
CA PHE A 322 -20.65 -21.70 21.53
C PHE A 322 -21.58 -20.50 21.78
N ASP A 323 -21.46 -19.91 22.98
CA ASP A 323 -22.30 -18.82 23.50
C ASP A 323 -21.67 -17.42 23.34
N PHE A 324 -20.39 -17.36 22.98
CA PHE A 324 -19.55 -16.16 22.89
C PHE A 324 -19.37 -15.42 24.22
N GLU A 325 -19.65 -16.06 25.34
CA GLU A 325 -19.49 -15.53 26.69
C GLU A 325 -18.38 -16.28 27.43
N ASN A 326 -18.36 -17.61 27.34
CA ASN A 326 -17.44 -18.46 28.09
C ASN A 326 -16.73 -19.47 27.18
N ASP A 327 -15.50 -19.83 27.54
CA ASP A 327 -14.78 -20.92 26.87
C ASP A 327 -14.89 -22.24 27.63
N ILE A 328 -16.08 -22.85 27.56
CA ILE A 328 -16.34 -24.15 28.20
C ILE A 328 -15.77 -25.27 27.31
N SER A 329 -14.94 -26.16 27.86
CA SER A 329 -14.41 -27.32 27.13
C SER A 329 -15.51 -28.33 26.79
N ILE A 330 -15.43 -28.90 25.59
CA ILE A 330 -16.31 -29.96 25.08
C ILE A 330 -15.64 -31.33 25.07
N ASP A 331 -14.37 -31.44 25.46
CA ASP A 331 -13.55 -32.66 25.31
C ASP A 331 -14.19 -33.88 25.98
N LYS A 332 -14.84 -33.64 27.13
CA LYS A 332 -15.59 -34.67 27.87
C LYS A 332 -16.76 -35.19 27.03
N ASN A 333 -17.54 -34.31 26.41
CA ASN A 333 -18.69 -34.70 25.61
C ASN A 333 -18.27 -35.44 24.35
N LEU A 334 -17.23 -34.96 23.65
CA LEU A 334 -16.68 -35.63 22.47
C LEU A 334 -16.18 -37.04 22.80
N SER A 335 -15.48 -37.19 23.93
CA SER A 335 -15.00 -38.50 24.41
C SER A 335 -16.14 -39.47 24.73
N LEU A 336 -17.24 -38.98 25.30
CA LEU A 336 -18.44 -39.77 25.58
C LEU A 336 -19.19 -40.16 24.29
N ILE A 337 -19.27 -39.26 23.30
CA ILE A 337 -19.83 -39.56 21.97
C ILE A 337 -19.05 -40.71 21.32
N ASP A 338 -17.72 -40.62 21.27
CA ASP A 338 -16.87 -41.66 20.69
C ASP A 338 -17.03 -43.02 21.40
N PHE A 339 -17.14 -42.99 22.73
CA PHE A 339 -17.45 -44.18 23.53
C PHE A 339 -18.78 -44.83 23.14
N HIS A 340 -19.84 -44.04 22.97
CA HIS A 340 -21.15 -44.55 22.56
C HIS A 340 -21.15 -45.04 21.11
N LEU A 341 -20.44 -44.39 20.19
CA LEU A 341 -20.28 -44.85 18.80
C LEU A 341 -19.57 -46.21 18.72
N LYS A 342 -18.54 -46.41 19.55
CA LYS A 342 -17.86 -47.70 19.68
C LYS A 342 -18.81 -48.76 20.26
N SER A 343 -19.55 -48.41 21.30
CA SER A 343 -20.52 -49.31 21.96
C SER A 343 -21.65 -49.75 21.01
N LEU A 344 -22.15 -48.85 20.16
CA LEU A 344 -23.13 -49.17 19.11
C LEU A 344 -22.63 -50.25 18.16
N THR A 345 -21.36 -50.19 17.77
CA THR A 345 -20.76 -51.19 16.86
C THR A 345 -20.80 -52.59 17.48
N GLU A 346 -20.49 -52.68 18.76
CA GLU A 346 -20.55 -53.94 19.50
C GLU A 346 -22.01 -54.44 19.65
N ILE A 347 -22.96 -53.57 20.00
CA ILE A 347 -24.37 -53.94 20.11
C ILE A 347 -24.96 -54.38 18.77
N TYR A 348 -24.63 -53.71 17.67
CA TYR A 348 -25.02 -54.14 16.32
C TYR A 348 -24.48 -55.51 15.97
N SER A 349 -23.24 -55.83 16.38
CA SER A 349 -22.70 -57.17 16.25
C SER A 349 -23.53 -58.19 17.04
N VAL A 350 -23.99 -57.87 18.25
CA VAL A 350 -24.86 -58.75 19.05
C VAL A 350 -26.23 -58.94 18.38
N ILE A 351 -26.85 -57.86 17.90
CA ILE A 351 -28.15 -57.92 17.20
C ILE A 351 -28.05 -58.83 15.97
N ASN A 352 -26.97 -58.74 15.20
CA ASN A 352 -26.78 -59.48 13.95
C ASN A 352 -26.39 -60.97 14.13
N THR A 353 -26.16 -61.45 15.36
CA THR A 353 -25.93 -62.88 15.61
C THR A 353 -27.12 -63.73 15.16
N ARG A 354 -26.92 -64.70 14.28
CA ARG A 354 -28.02 -65.47 13.68
C ARG A 354 -28.62 -66.49 14.65
N SER A 355 -29.96 -66.50 14.77
CA SER A 355 -30.73 -67.57 15.43
C SER A 355 -31.21 -68.67 14.49
N GLY A 356 -31.14 -68.43 13.18
CA GLY A 356 -31.77 -69.28 12.16
C GLY A 356 -33.27 -69.00 11.99
N SER A 357 -33.84 -68.07 12.77
CA SER A 357 -35.22 -67.63 12.62
C SER A 357 -35.44 -66.86 11.33
N ARG A 358 -36.57 -67.12 10.67
CA ARG A 358 -37.00 -66.33 9.50
C ARG A 358 -37.49 -64.93 9.87
N PHE A 359 -37.79 -64.72 11.15
CA PHE A 359 -38.16 -63.41 11.69
C PHE A 359 -36.95 -62.60 12.18
N GLY A 360 -35.73 -63.15 12.11
CA GLY A 360 -34.52 -62.44 12.50
C GLY A 360 -34.32 -61.17 11.70
N LYS A 361 -34.24 -60.02 12.39
CA LYS A 361 -33.96 -58.72 11.78
C LYS A 361 -32.49 -58.35 11.97
N THR A 362 -31.85 -57.87 10.92
CA THR A 362 -30.47 -57.34 10.98
C THR A 362 -30.47 -55.81 10.96
N VAL A 363 -29.48 -55.23 11.61
CA VAL A 363 -29.14 -53.80 11.55
C VAL A 363 -27.90 -53.61 10.69
N ASP A 364 -27.83 -52.52 9.94
CA ASP A 364 -26.68 -52.21 9.12
C ASP A 364 -25.47 -51.87 10.01
N SER A 365 -24.46 -52.74 10.02
CA SER A 365 -23.22 -52.54 10.79
C SER A 365 -22.24 -51.57 10.13
N GLN A 366 -22.44 -51.23 8.85
CA GLN A 366 -21.66 -50.23 8.10
C GLN A 366 -22.35 -48.87 8.08
N ASP A 367 -23.03 -48.53 9.18
CA ASP A 367 -23.89 -47.37 9.26
C ASP A 367 -23.16 -46.09 8.82
N LYS A 368 -23.51 -45.62 7.62
CA LYS A 368 -23.01 -44.35 7.06
C LYS A 368 -23.26 -43.21 8.05
N LYS A 369 -24.34 -43.29 8.84
CA LYS A 369 -24.67 -42.34 9.90
C LYS A 369 -23.58 -42.29 10.97
N ARG A 370 -23.08 -43.44 11.45
CA ARG A 370 -22.02 -43.50 12.46
C ARG A 370 -20.73 -42.84 11.96
N ASN A 371 -20.30 -43.18 10.76
CA ASN A 371 -19.07 -42.63 10.19
C ASN A 371 -19.19 -41.13 9.91
N SER A 372 -20.34 -40.69 9.38
CA SER A 372 -20.62 -39.26 9.17
C SER A 372 -20.61 -38.47 10.49
N LEU A 373 -21.19 -39.02 11.56
CA LEU A 373 -21.17 -38.33 12.85
C LEU A 373 -19.77 -38.24 13.44
N ALA A 374 -18.93 -39.28 13.30
CA ALA A 374 -17.54 -39.22 13.74
C ALA A 374 -16.74 -38.11 13.03
N GLU A 375 -16.99 -37.90 11.72
CA GLU A 375 -16.38 -36.79 10.99
C GLU A 375 -16.94 -35.42 11.43
N LEU A 376 -18.26 -35.32 11.64
CA LEU A 376 -18.86 -34.12 12.23
C LEU A 376 -18.20 -33.80 13.59
N ASN A 377 -17.91 -34.81 14.43
CA ASN A 377 -17.24 -34.64 15.73
C ASN A 377 -15.85 -34.00 15.61
N LYS A 378 -15.09 -34.35 14.56
CA LYS A 378 -13.79 -33.71 14.27
C LYS A 378 -13.94 -32.27 13.81
N ILE A 379 -14.98 -31.97 13.02
CA ILE A 379 -15.28 -30.60 12.61
C ILE A 379 -15.68 -29.76 13.82
N MET A 380 -16.52 -30.31 14.72
CA MET A 380 -16.90 -29.67 15.99
C MET A 380 -15.68 -29.31 16.85
N ASP A 381 -14.77 -30.27 17.07
CA ASP A 381 -13.52 -30.04 17.79
C ASP A 381 -12.66 -28.94 17.15
N SER A 382 -12.52 -28.98 15.82
CA SER A 382 -11.77 -27.98 15.06
C SER A 382 -12.40 -26.59 15.17
N THR A 383 -13.73 -26.49 15.04
CA THR A 383 -14.48 -25.24 15.24
C THR A 383 -14.28 -24.73 16.66
N LYS A 384 -14.35 -25.60 17.68
CA LYS A 384 -14.13 -25.22 19.08
C LYS A 384 -12.74 -24.62 19.29
N LYS A 385 -11.69 -25.21 18.73
CA LYS A 385 -10.33 -24.66 18.81
C LYS A 385 -10.22 -23.25 18.23
N TYR A 386 -10.87 -22.98 17.11
CA TYR A 386 -10.92 -21.62 16.54
C TYR A 386 -11.76 -20.67 17.38
N TYR A 387 -12.88 -21.14 17.93
CA TYR A 387 -13.72 -20.37 18.85
C TYR A 387 -12.95 -19.95 20.12
N SER A 388 -12.24 -20.87 20.78
CA SER A 388 -11.43 -20.61 21.97
C SER A 388 -10.31 -19.59 21.67
N ARG A 389 -9.61 -19.76 20.53
CA ARG A 389 -8.60 -18.79 20.09
C ARG A 389 -9.20 -17.41 19.81
N PHE A 390 -10.37 -17.35 19.18
CA PHE A 390 -11.07 -16.10 18.93
C PHE A 390 -11.42 -15.36 20.23
N LEU A 391 -11.96 -16.06 21.24
CA LEU A 391 -12.28 -15.42 22.53
C LEU A 391 -11.04 -14.79 23.19
N ALA A 392 -9.90 -15.48 23.18
CA ALA A 392 -8.65 -14.97 23.74
C ALA A 392 -8.10 -13.73 23.01
N ILE A 393 -8.37 -13.60 21.71
CA ILE A 393 -8.00 -12.41 20.91
C ILE A 393 -9.01 -11.29 21.15
N ARG A 394 -10.31 -11.61 21.18
CA ARG A 394 -11.40 -10.64 21.38
C ARG A 394 -11.23 -9.84 22.67
N GLU A 395 -10.77 -10.47 23.76
CA GLU A 395 -10.53 -9.77 25.04
C GLU A 395 -9.45 -8.67 24.93
N LYS A 396 -8.49 -8.83 24.02
CA LYS A 396 -7.37 -7.90 23.82
C LYS A 396 -7.73 -6.74 22.88
N ILE A 397 -8.68 -6.98 21.96
CA ILE A 397 -9.11 -5.98 20.98
C ILE A 397 -9.95 -4.92 21.69
N GLN A 398 -9.42 -3.71 21.77
CA GLN A 398 -10.11 -2.55 22.31
C GLN A 398 -10.29 -1.48 21.23
N PRO A 399 -11.50 -0.89 21.11
CA PRO A 399 -11.73 0.21 20.19
C PRO A 399 -10.82 1.40 20.52
N ILE A 400 -10.18 1.98 19.50
CA ILE A 400 -9.41 3.20 19.68
C ILE A 400 -10.38 4.39 19.75
N SER A 401 -10.24 5.21 20.79
CA SER A 401 -11.09 6.39 20.99
C SER A 401 -11.01 7.36 19.82
N SER A 402 -12.14 8.00 19.50
CA SER A 402 -12.17 9.10 18.53
C SER A 402 -11.36 10.33 18.98
N SER A 403 -11.09 10.47 20.29
CA SER A 403 -10.25 11.51 20.89
C SER A 403 -8.74 11.25 20.78
N TYR A 404 -8.34 10.16 20.11
CA TYR A 404 -6.94 9.82 19.90
C TYR A 404 -6.18 10.92 19.16
N THR A 405 -5.00 11.29 19.65
CA THR A 405 -4.20 12.41 19.11
C THR A 405 -3.18 11.96 18.06
N GLY A 406 -2.67 10.72 18.14
CA GLY A 406 -1.59 10.23 17.28
C GLY A 406 -0.23 10.85 17.59
N SER A 407 0.80 10.39 16.89
CA SER A 407 2.16 10.97 16.90
C SER A 407 2.89 10.68 15.60
N SER A 408 3.91 11.46 15.26
CA SER A 408 4.72 11.20 14.06
C SER A 408 5.50 9.88 14.14
N ASP A 409 5.92 9.46 15.35
CA ASP A 409 6.52 8.14 15.57
C ASP A 409 5.56 7.01 15.21
N GLU A 410 4.29 7.10 15.61
CA GLU A 410 3.29 6.06 15.28
C GLU A 410 3.02 5.92 13.78
N LEU A 411 3.30 6.96 12.98
CA LEU A 411 3.26 6.86 11.52
C LEU A 411 4.56 6.29 10.95
N ARG A 412 5.72 6.83 11.38
CA ARG A 412 7.02 6.63 10.73
C ARG A 412 7.79 5.41 11.23
N ASN A 413 7.52 4.96 12.45
CA ASN A 413 8.18 3.83 13.09
C ASN A 413 7.42 2.53 12.80
N SER A 414 7.96 1.71 11.90
CA SER A 414 7.36 0.41 11.55
C SER A 414 7.31 -0.58 12.71
N GLU A 415 8.14 -0.39 13.74
CA GLU A 415 8.18 -1.22 14.94
C GLU A 415 7.30 -0.69 16.08
N ASN A 416 6.46 0.33 15.82
CA ASN A 416 5.55 0.83 16.84
C ASN A 416 4.67 -0.31 17.38
N PRO A 417 4.71 -0.61 18.70
CA PRO A 417 4.06 -1.79 19.25
C PRO A 417 2.56 -1.86 18.99
N LYS A 418 1.85 -0.71 19.02
CA LYS A 418 0.40 -0.67 18.79
C LYS A 418 0.05 -1.06 17.35
N ILE A 419 0.75 -0.49 16.38
CA ILE A 419 0.52 -0.80 14.95
C ILE A 419 0.84 -2.26 14.66
N LYS A 420 1.97 -2.76 15.21
CA LYS A 420 2.39 -4.15 15.03
C LYS A 420 1.39 -5.14 15.60
N THR A 421 0.88 -4.88 16.81
CA THR A 421 -0.17 -5.69 17.45
C THR A 421 -1.44 -5.72 16.61
N LEU A 422 -1.97 -4.56 16.20
CA LEU A 422 -3.20 -4.50 15.38
C LEU A 422 -3.06 -5.24 14.05
N LYS A 423 -1.92 -5.10 13.36
CA LYS A 423 -1.66 -5.84 12.11
C LYS A 423 -1.59 -7.35 12.33
N ALA A 424 -0.94 -7.79 13.40
CA ALA A 424 -0.86 -9.21 13.75
C ALA A 424 -2.24 -9.79 14.09
N GLU A 425 -3.06 -9.03 14.84
CA GLU A 425 -4.44 -9.42 15.16
C GLU A 425 -5.31 -9.54 13.91
N ILE A 426 -5.24 -8.58 12.98
CA ILE A 426 -5.96 -8.64 11.70
C ILE A 426 -5.55 -9.91 10.93
N GLN A 427 -4.26 -10.17 10.81
CA GLN A 427 -3.75 -11.33 10.09
C GLN A 427 -4.22 -12.65 10.73
N GLU A 428 -4.22 -12.73 12.06
CA GLU A 428 -4.71 -13.91 12.78
C GLU A 428 -6.22 -14.10 12.60
N LEU A 429 -7.01 -13.02 12.70
CA LEU A 429 -8.46 -13.04 12.48
C LEU A 429 -8.81 -13.49 11.06
N GLU A 430 -8.16 -12.93 10.05
CA GLU A 430 -8.37 -13.30 8.64
C GLU A 430 -8.00 -14.75 8.38
N SER A 431 -6.88 -15.23 8.94
CA SER A 431 -6.49 -16.65 8.84
C SER A 431 -7.54 -17.56 9.49
N MET A 432 -8.11 -17.18 10.64
CA MET A 432 -9.17 -17.95 11.29
C MET A 432 -10.45 -17.95 10.44
N MET A 433 -10.84 -16.82 9.87
CA MET A 433 -12.01 -16.72 8.99
C MET A 433 -11.90 -17.67 7.78
N VAL A 434 -10.71 -17.74 7.15
CA VAL A 434 -10.46 -18.68 6.05
C VAL A 434 -10.61 -20.13 6.51
N SER A 435 -10.02 -20.48 7.66
CA SER A 435 -10.12 -21.84 8.20
C SER A 435 -11.56 -22.23 8.57
N VAL A 436 -12.31 -21.34 9.22
CA VAL A 436 -13.72 -21.61 9.61
C VAL A 436 -14.61 -21.71 8.38
N LYS A 437 -14.40 -20.89 7.32
CA LYS A 437 -15.12 -21.05 6.04
C LYS A 437 -14.89 -22.43 5.42
N LYS A 438 -13.64 -22.91 5.40
CA LYS A 438 -13.31 -24.25 4.92
C LYS A 438 -13.98 -25.36 5.73
N LEU A 439 -14.07 -25.19 7.06
CA LEU A 439 -14.82 -26.11 7.92
C LEU A 439 -16.31 -26.12 7.56
N SER A 440 -16.93 -24.95 7.33
CA SER A 440 -18.32 -24.85 6.87
C SER A 440 -18.54 -25.50 5.51
N GLU A 441 -17.65 -25.31 4.55
CA GLU A 441 -17.73 -25.97 3.23
C GLU A 441 -17.67 -27.50 3.36
N SER A 442 -16.89 -28.00 4.32
CA SER A 442 -16.78 -29.43 4.62
C SER A 442 -18.04 -30.02 5.25
N LEU A 443 -18.96 -29.19 5.79
CA LEU A 443 -20.25 -29.66 6.33
C LEU A 443 -21.27 -30.02 5.23
N ILE A 444 -21.17 -29.39 4.05
CA ILE A 444 -22.16 -29.48 2.96
C ILE A 444 -22.37 -30.94 2.50
N THR A 445 -21.34 -31.79 2.61
CA THR A 445 -21.37 -33.20 2.20
C THR A 445 -22.32 -34.10 3.00
N TYR A 446 -22.87 -33.61 4.12
CA TYR A 446 -23.71 -34.42 5.03
C TYR A 446 -25.20 -34.08 4.99
N SER A 447 -25.60 -33.13 4.13
CA SER A 447 -26.97 -32.58 4.04
C SER A 447 -28.06 -33.57 3.60
N ALA A 448 -27.66 -34.66 2.94
CA ALA A 448 -28.57 -35.74 2.50
C ALA A 448 -28.60 -36.95 3.45
N SER A 449 -28.03 -36.84 4.66
CA SER A 449 -27.94 -37.93 5.65
C SER A 449 -28.96 -37.78 6.79
N ASP A 450 -29.17 -38.85 7.58
CA ASP A 450 -29.99 -38.84 8.80
C ASP A 450 -29.43 -37.95 9.95
N LEU A 451 -28.54 -37.00 9.64
CA LEU A 451 -27.85 -36.08 10.57
C LEU A 451 -28.02 -34.60 10.20
N ALA A 452 -29.02 -34.26 9.37
CA ALA A 452 -29.22 -32.89 8.89
C ALA A 452 -29.34 -31.86 10.05
N LYS A 453 -29.99 -32.23 11.16
CA LYS A 453 -30.16 -31.34 12.31
C LYS A 453 -28.85 -31.02 13.03
N GLU A 454 -28.00 -32.04 13.18
CA GLU A 454 -26.68 -31.94 13.80
C GLU A 454 -25.75 -31.05 12.96
N GLN A 455 -25.82 -31.18 11.64
CA GLN A 455 -25.10 -30.33 10.68
C GLN A 455 -25.58 -28.88 10.75
N GLU A 456 -26.89 -28.63 10.59
CA GLU A 456 -27.50 -27.29 10.60
C GLU A 456 -27.14 -26.51 11.88
N ALA A 457 -27.13 -27.20 13.03
CA ALA A 457 -26.74 -26.58 14.30
C ALA A 457 -25.28 -26.10 14.30
N LEU A 458 -24.33 -26.92 13.83
CA LEU A 458 -22.92 -26.52 13.77
C LEU A 458 -22.67 -25.44 12.70
N GLU A 459 -23.37 -25.50 11.57
CA GLU A 459 -23.28 -24.48 10.51
C GLU A 459 -23.77 -23.11 11.00
N ALA A 460 -24.84 -23.07 11.79
CA ALA A 460 -25.32 -21.85 12.44
C ALA A 460 -24.25 -21.27 13.40
N LYS A 461 -23.55 -22.13 14.17
CA LYS A 461 -22.46 -21.69 15.05
C LYS A 461 -21.24 -21.19 14.28
N ASN A 462 -20.83 -21.87 13.20
CA ASN A 462 -19.75 -21.41 12.33
C ASN A 462 -20.08 -20.03 11.72
N SER A 463 -21.33 -19.84 11.27
CA SER A 463 -21.79 -18.58 10.69
C SER A 463 -21.74 -17.43 11.71
N LEU A 464 -22.16 -17.70 12.94
CA LEU A 464 -22.08 -16.73 14.03
C LEU A 464 -20.63 -16.43 14.43
N LEU A 465 -19.74 -17.43 14.42
CA LEU A 465 -18.31 -17.24 14.65
C LEU A 465 -17.67 -16.37 13.56
N LEU A 466 -17.97 -16.63 12.28
CA LEU A 466 -17.52 -15.81 11.17
C LEU A 466 -17.97 -14.36 11.29
N SER A 467 -19.22 -14.11 11.68
CA SER A 467 -19.73 -12.76 11.91
C SER A 467 -18.99 -12.04 13.05
N ASN A 468 -18.70 -12.74 14.15
CA ASN A 468 -17.96 -12.15 15.28
C ASN A 468 -16.48 -11.91 14.96
N LEU A 469 -15.83 -12.83 14.22
CA LEU A 469 -14.48 -12.63 13.68
C LEU A 469 -14.41 -11.38 12.81
N ASP A 470 -15.39 -11.20 11.92
CA ASP A 470 -15.46 -10.04 11.03
C ASP A 470 -15.64 -8.73 11.80
N LYS A 471 -16.51 -8.71 12.83
CA LYS A 471 -16.67 -7.54 13.71
C LYS A 471 -15.37 -7.17 14.43
N ALA A 472 -14.65 -8.15 14.98
CA ALA A 472 -13.38 -7.91 15.65
C ALA A 472 -12.32 -7.38 14.67
N ARG A 473 -12.26 -7.97 13.47
CA ARG A 473 -11.39 -7.55 12.38
C ARG A 473 -11.66 -6.09 11.99
N LEU A 474 -12.94 -5.72 11.89
CA LEU A 474 -13.38 -4.36 11.58
C LEU A 474 -12.91 -3.35 12.64
N ILE A 475 -13.00 -3.68 13.93
CA ILE A 475 -12.51 -2.83 15.03
C ILE A 475 -11.00 -2.58 14.91
N CYS A 476 -10.21 -3.60 14.56
CA CYS A 476 -8.77 -3.44 14.36
C CYS A 476 -8.46 -2.51 13.17
N TYR A 477 -9.18 -2.66 12.04
CA TYR A 477 -9.04 -1.77 10.88
C TYR A 477 -9.45 -0.34 11.20
N GLU A 478 -10.54 -0.13 11.95
CA GLU A 478 -10.95 1.18 12.46
C GLU A 478 -9.85 1.80 13.32
N GLY A 479 -9.25 1.02 14.22
CA GLY A 479 -8.11 1.45 15.03
C GLY A 479 -6.93 1.91 14.19
N LEU A 480 -6.51 1.12 13.19
CA LEU A 480 -5.44 1.50 12.27
C LEU A 480 -5.79 2.75 11.46
N ALA A 481 -7.04 2.91 11.01
CA ALA A 481 -7.48 4.10 10.28
C ALA A 481 -7.44 5.35 11.16
N ILE A 482 -7.89 5.26 12.42
CA ILE A 482 -7.80 6.37 13.39
C ILE A 482 -6.35 6.75 13.62
N ILE A 483 -5.47 5.78 13.91
CA ILE A 483 -4.05 6.07 14.15
C ILE A 483 -3.43 6.72 12.91
N ASN A 484 -3.57 6.13 11.72
CA ASN A 484 -2.98 6.69 10.49
C ASN A 484 -3.54 8.10 10.16
N ASN A 485 -4.82 8.36 10.37
CA ASN A 485 -5.40 9.69 10.16
C ASN A 485 -4.80 10.72 11.11
N ARG A 486 -4.74 10.40 12.41
CA ARG A 486 -4.28 11.31 13.46
C ARG A 486 -2.76 11.53 13.38
N SER A 487 -2.00 10.45 13.34
CA SER A 487 -0.55 10.46 13.20
C SER A 487 -0.11 11.06 11.86
N GLY A 488 -0.86 10.86 10.77
CA GLY A 488 -0.65 11.52 9.48
C GLY A 488 -0.76 13.05 9.58
N LYS A 489 -1.78 13.56 10.26
CA LYS A 489 -1.96 15.00 10.48
C LYS A 489 -0.84 15.60 11.34
N GLU A 490 -0.46 14.90 12.41
CA GLU A 490 0.62 15.34 13.30
C GLU A 490 1.97 15.35 12.59
N ALA A 491 2.31 14.28 11.85
CA ALA A 491 3.53 14.19 11.05
C ALA A 491 3.61 15.30 9.99
N PHE A 492 2.49 15.61 9.33
CA PHE A 492 2.42 16.72 8.40
C PHE A 492 2.63 18.08 9.11
N ALA A 493 1.97 18.31 10.25
CA ALA A 493 2.11 19.54 11.02
C ALA A 493 3.56 19.76 11.50
N GLU A 494 4.21 18.72 12.04
CA GLU A 494 5.61 18.74 12.46
C GLU A 494 6.56 19.09 11.30
N THR A 495 6.37 18.44 10.15
CA THR A 495 7.21 18.66 8.96
C THR A 495 7.01 20.07 8.40
N LYS A 496 5.77 20.54 8.38
CA LYS A 496 5.42 21.90 7.96
C LYS A 496 6.00 22.94 8.91
N GLN A 497 5.92 22.72 10.22
CA GLN A 497 6.52 23.61 11.22
C GLN A 497 8.05 23.70 11.06
N ARG A 498 8.73 22.58 10.76
CA ARG A 498 10.18 22.58 10.48
C ARG A 498 10.50 23.40 9.24
N TYR A 499 9.73 23.25 8.17
CA TYR A 499 9.85 24.06 6.95
C TYR A 499 9.57 25.56 7.20
N ASP A 500 8.50 25.89 7.93
CA ASP A 500 8.14 27.27 8.25
C ASP A 500 9.20 27.93 9.15
N SER A 501 9.76 27.18 10.10
CA SER A 501 10.85 27.67 10.96
C SER A 501 12.13 27.91 10.16
N PHE A 502 12.44 27.02 9.22
CA PHE A 502 13.58 27.14 8.33
C PHE A 502 13.46 28.33 7.37
N THR A 503 12.31 28.51 6.73
CA THR A 503 12.03 29.62 5.80
C THR A 503 11.96 30.98 6.52
N ASN A 504 11.44 31.04 7.76
CA ASN A 504 11.45 32.28 8.55
C ASN A 504 12.86 32.65 9.05
N ASN A 505 13.70 31.68 9.40
CA ASN A 505 15.10 31.94 9.78
C ASN A 505 15.93 32.47 8.59
N LYS A 506 15.62 32.03 7.37
CA LYS A 506 16.18 32.59 6.13
C LYS A 506 15.91 34.09 5.98
N GLN A 507 14.76 34.59 6.43
CA GLN A 507 14.45 36.03 6.40
C GLN A 507 15.19 36.85 7.46
N LYS A 508 15.68 36.20 8.53
CA LYS A 508 16.31 36.88 9.68
C LYS A 508 17.84 36.81 9.69
N THR A 509 18.44 35.89 8.94
CA THR A 509 19.88 35.66 8.97
C THR A 509 20.46 35.62 7.56
N ASP A 510 21.28 36.60 7.21
CA ASP A 510 22.06 36.67 5.94
C ASP A 510 23.16 35.58 5.85
N LYS A 511 23.04 34.46 6.58
CA LYS A 511 24.12 33.49 6.83
C LYS A 511 23.91 32.08 6.29
N ILE A 512 22.72 31.71 5.81
CA ILE A 512 22.47 30.35 5.32
C ILE A 512 22.72 30.32 3.81
N SER A 513 23.67 29.50 3.37
CA SER A 513 24.00 29.36 1.94
C SER A 513 22.85 28.70 1.16
N PRO A 514 22.72 28.97 -0.16
CA PRO A 514 21.79 28.24 -1.03
C PRO A 514 22.02 26.71 -1.00
N ALA A 515 23.27 26.27 -0.79
CA ALA A 515 23.63 24.85 -0.69
C ALA A 515 23.09 24.18 0.58
N GLU A 516 23.26 24.81 1.74
CA GLU A 516 22.68 24.32 3.01
C GLU A 516 21.15 24.30 2.95
N THR A 517 20.57 25.33 2.33
CA THR A 517 19.11 25.41 2.11
C THR A 517 18.62 24.25 1.24
N ARG A 518 19.32 23.95 0.16
CA ARG A 518 19.00 22.80 -0.70
C ARG A 518 19.05 21.49 0.08
N GLN A 519 20.06 21.29 0.93
CA GLN A 519 20.19 20.05 1.70
C GLN A 519 19.03 19.87 2.68
N GLU A 520 18.60 20.92 3.36
CA GLU A 520 17.47 20.85 4.28
C GLU A 520 16.14 20.59 3.55
N LEU A 521 15.91 21.22 2.39
CA LEU A 521 14.74 20.95 1.55
C LEU A 521 14.72 19.50 1.04
N LEU A 522 15.87 18.92 0.68
CA LEU A 522 15.97 17.50 0.31
C LEU A 522 15.63 16.56 1.48
N ASN A 523 16.11 16.87 2.69
CA ASN A 523 15.78 16.11 3.89
C ASN A 523 14.26 16.14 4.16
N LEU A 524 13.65 17.32 4.08
CA LEU A 524 12.20 17.48 4.23
C LEU A 524 11.42 16.72 3.15
N LYS A 525 11.90 16.74 1.90
CA LYS A 525 11.29 16.00 0.79
C LYS A 525 11.27 14.50 1.03
N GLU A 526 12.35 13.93 1.54
CA GLU A 526 12.39 12.49 1.85
C GLU A 526 11.44 12.12 3.00
N ILE A 527 11.28 12.99 4.01
CA ILE A 527 10.28 12.82 5.08
C ILE A 527 8.86 12.81 4.47
N VAL A 528 8.52 13.82 3.66
CA VAL A 528 7.19 13.91 3.01
C VAL A 528 6.92 12.70 2.12
N LYS A 529 7.92 12.23 1.38
CA LYS A 529 7.84 11.04 0.52
C LYS A 529 7.62 9.75 1.32
N LEU A 530 8.24 9.63 2.50
CA LEU A 530 8.01 8.52 3.42
C LEU A 530 6.56 8.54 3.92
N ASP A 531 6.10 9.68 4.44
CA ASP A 531 4.74 9.86 4.98
C ASP A 531 3.68 9.56 3.90
N LEU A 532 3.87 10.08 2.67
CA LEU A 532 3.02 9.78 1.52
C LEU A 532 2.95 8.29 1.21
N ARG A 533 4.09 7.59 1.23
CA ARG A 533 4.15 6.16 0.92
C ARG A 533 3.39 5.34 1.95
N ILE A 534 3.60 5.62 3.24
CA ILE A 534 2.97 4.88 4.34
C ILE A 534 1.45 5.03 4.26
N LEU A 535 0.96 6.27 4.14
CA LEU A 535 -0.47 6.54 4.07
C LEU A 535 -1.11 5.97 2.80
N THR A 536 -0.44 6.09 1.64
CA THR A 536 -0.96 5.54 0.38
C THR A 536 -1.02 4.02 0.40
N ASN A 537 0.00 3.35 0.94
CA ASN A 537 0.01 1.90 1.07
C ASN A 537 -1.12 1.43 2.00
N PHE A 538 -1.36 2.11 3.13
CA PHE A 538 -2.48 1.77 4.00
C PHE A 538 -3.84 1.82 3.27
N ILE A 539 -4.09 2.85 2.45
CA ILE A 539 -5.31 2.94 1.65
C ILE A 539 -5.40 1.84 0.59
N LYS A 540 -4.27 1.49 -0.05
CA LYS A 540 -4.22 0.47 -1.11
C LYS A 540 -4.39 -0.94 -0.57
N ASP A 541 -3.78 -1.23 0.57
CA ASP A 541 -3.68 -2.58 1.13
C ASP A 541 -4.92 -2.95 1.96
N THR A 542 -5.79 -1.99 2.29
CA THR A 542 -7.03 -2.26 3.03
C THR A 542 -8.16 -2.66 2.09
N ASP A 543 -8.86 -3.75 2.43
CA ASP A 543 -10.01 -4.27 1.69
C ASP A 543 -11.12 -3.22 1.54
N LEU A 544 -11.63 -3.06 0.30
CA LEU A 544 -12.71 -2.13 -0.04
C LEU A 544 -13.98 -2.40 0.77
N SER A 545 -14.27 -3.66 1.09
CA SER A 545 -15.48 -4.03 1.82
C SER A 545 -15.53 -3.40 3.22
N VAL A 546 -14.37 -3.22 3.87
CA VAL A 546 -14.26 -2.60 5.21
C VAL A 546 -14.81 -1.17 5.19
N SER A 547 -14.55 -0.44 4.09
CA SER A 547 -14.99 0.94 3.91
C SER A 547 -16.50 1.05 3.66
N GLU A 548 -17.13 0.01 3.12
CA GLU A 548 -18.58 -0.03 2.90
C GLU A 548 -19.32 -0.40 4.20
N THR A 549 -18.69 -1.21 5.06
CA THR A 549 -19.30 -1.74 6.29
C THR A 549 -19.09 -0.85 7.52
N SER A 550 -18.04 -0.01 7.58
CA SER A 550 -17.79 0.88 8.72
C SER A 550 -17.75 2.36 8.34
N LYS A 551 -18.65 3.13 8.95
CA LYS A 551 -18.64 4.59 8.90
C LYS A 551 -17.39 5.20 9.55
N VAL A 552 -16.93 4.63 10.67
CA VAL A 552 -15.74 5.12 11.41
C VAL A 552 -14.49 4.97 10.54
N PHE A 553 -14.32 3.82 9.90
CA PHE A 553 -13.22 3.59 8.98
C PHE A 553 -13.28 4.57 7.80
N ALA A 554 -14.43 4.69 7.15
CA ALA A 554 -14.61 5.56 5.98
C ALA A 554 -14.30 7.04 6.27
N GLU A 555 -14.74 7.56 7.43
CA GLU A 555 -14.43 8.93 7.86
C GLU A 555 -12.92 9.15 8.07
N ASN A 556 -12.23 8.20 8.69
CA ASN A 556 -10.79 8.29 8.92
C ASN A 556 -9.98 8.09 7.63
N LYS A 557 -10.42 7.20 6.73
CA LYS A 557 -9.87 7.05 5.38
C LYS A 557 -9.93 8.36 4.61
N ASN A 558 -11.07 9.06 4.61
CA ASN A 558 -11.19 10.37 3.97
C ASN A 558 -10.25 11.41 4.64
N GLY A 559 -10.09 11.35 5.96
CA GLY A 559 -9.08 12.13 6.68
C GLY A 559 -7.64 11.87 6.20
N ILE A 560 -7.29 10.61 5.98
CA ILE A 560 -5.99 10.20 5.43
C ILE A 560 -5.81 10.71 4.00
N GLU A 561 -6.82 10.56 3.13
CA GLU A 561 -6.78 11.04 1.74
C GLU A 561 -6.60 12.57 1.67
N LYS A 562 -7.23 13.32 2.58
CA LYS A 562 -6.99 14.77 2.73
C LYS A 562 -5.55 15.09 3.14
N THR A 563 -4.98 14.34 4.09
CA THR A 563 -3.57 14.48 4.48
C THR A 563 -2.63 14.14 3.32
N ILE A 564 -2.92 13.09 2.54
CA ILE A 564 -2.16 12.75 1.33
C ILE A 564 -2.20 13.89 0.31
N ALA A 565 -3.37 14.50 0.08
CA ALA A 565 -3.48 15.66 -0.80
C ALA A 565 -2.63 16.84 -0.29
N ALA A 566 -2.72 17.16 1.00
CA ALA A 566 -1.93 18.23 1.62
C ALA A 566 -0.41 17.97 1.53
N LEU A 567 0.03 16.72 1.70
CA LEU A 567 1.43 16.33 1.55
C LEU A 567 1.90 16.44 0.09
N LYS A 568 1.06 16.11 -0.91
CA LYS A 568 1.37 16.29 -2.33
C LYS A 568 1.53 17.77 -2.69
N ASP A 569 0.60 18.61 -2.24
CA ASP A 569 0.66 20.06 -2.45
C ASP A 569 1.92 20.65 -1.80
N PHE A 570 2.22 20.22 -0.57
CA PHE A 570 3.43 20.65 0.13
C PHE A 570 4.73 20.15 -0.51
N SER A 571 4.75 18.92 -1.02
CA SER A 571 5.87 18.41 -1.83
C SER A 571 6.10 19.28 -3.06
N ALA A 572 5.05 19.75 -3.72
CA ALA A 572 5.18 20.65 -4.87
C ALA A 572 5.74 22.03 -4.46
N SER A 573 5.38 22.54 -3.27
CA SER A 573 6.01 23.75 -2.71
C SER A 573 7.51 23.56 -2.47
N ILE A 574 7.91 22.43 -1.86
CA ILE A 574 9.33 22.09 -1.66
C ILE A 574 10.07 21.98 -3.00
N ASP A 575 9.46 21.38 -4.02
CA ASP A 575 10.04 21.25 -5.36
C ASP A 575 10.26 22.60 -6.04
N SER A 576 9.31 23.53 -5.89
CA SER A 576 9.46 24.90 -6.36
C SER A 576 10.64 25.61 -5.69
N ASP A 577 10.78 25.47 -4.38
CA ASP A 577 11.91 26.07 -3.65
C ASP A 577 13.26 25.42 -3.99
N LEU A 578 13.29 24.10 -4.17
CA LEU A 578 14.47 23.39 -4.64
C LEU A 578 14.92 23.90 -6.01
N ALA A 579 13.99 24.08 -6.96
CA ALA A 579 14.30 24.63 -8.28
C ALA A 579 14.87 26.05 -8.20
N LEU A 580 14.36 26.89 -7.30
CA LEU A 580 14.91 28.22 -7.04
C LEU A 580 16.34 28.15 -6.50
N MET A 581 16.62 27.23 -5.56
CA MET A 581 17.97 27.08 -4.99
C MET A 581 18.96 26.51 -6.02
N GLU A 582 18.55 25.55 -6.83
CA GLU A 582 19.38 24.99 -7.90
C GLU A 582 19.73 26.06 -8.95
N SER A 583 18.78 26.91 -9.30
CA SER A 583 19.02 28.08 -10.17
C SER A 583 20.02 29.07 -9.55
N ALA A 584 19.91 29.36 -8.25
CA ALA A 584 20.84 30.25 -7.55
C ALA A 584 22.27 29.69 -7.52
N ILE A 585 22.42 28.41 -7.16
CA ILE A 585 23.72 27.70 -7.15
C ILE A 585 24.36 27.71 -8.54
N LEU A 586 23.57 27.48 -9.60
CA LEU A 586 24.07 27.54 -10.98
C LEU A 586 24.57 28.94 -11.33
N LYS A 587 23.81 30.00 -10.99
CA LYS A 587 24.22 31.39 -11.23
C LYS A 587 25.52 31.75 -10.51
N ILE A 588 25.68 31.34 -9.25
CA ILE A 588 26.92 31.53 -8.47
C ILE A 588 28.10 30.88 -9.20
N ARG A 589 27.95 29.61 -9.59
CA ARG A 589 29.02 28.88 -10.29
C ARG A 589 29.39 29.52 -11.61
N LEU A 590 28.41 29.94 -12.40
CA LEU A 590 28.65 30.63 -13.68
C LEU A 590 29.38 31.95 -13.46
N ALA A 591 29.01 32.73 -12.45
CA ALA A 591 29.67 33.99 -12.10
C ALA A 591 31.13 33.76 -11.65
N LYS A 592 31.40 32.76 -10.79
CA LYS A 592 32.76 32.37 -10.37
C LYS A 592 33.61 31.94 -11.58
N ASN A 593 33.10 31.05 -12.43
CA ASN A 593 33.82 30.58 -13.62
C ASN A 593 34.11 31.70 -14.63
N GLU A 594 33.13 32.59 -14.87
CA GLU A 594 33.32 33.74 -15.75
C GLU A 594 34.34 34.71 -15.15
N ALA A 595 34.32 34.95 -13.84
CA ALA A 595 35.33 35.78 -13.17
C ALA A 595 36.75 35.24 -13.39
N ASP A 596 36.94 33.92 -13.26
CA ASP A 596 38.21 33.25 -13.51
C ASP A 596 38.64 33.33 -14.99
N LEU A 597 37.71 33.12 -15.92
CA LEU A 597 37.97 33.28 -17.35
C LEU A 597 38.48 34.69 -17.68
N ARG A 598 37.82 35.72 -17.14
CA ARG A 598 38.22 37.12 -17.36
C ARG A 598 39.56 37.45 -16.70
N PHE A 599 39.89 36.83 -15.58
CA PHE A 599 41.21 36.95 -14.96
C PHE A 599 42.31 36.39 -15.88
N GLU A 600 42.10 35.19 -16.44
CA GLU A 600 43.06 34.58 -17.37
C GLU A 600 43.15 35.32 -18.72
N GLU A 601 42.04 35.89 -19.20
CA GLU A 601 42.07 36.82 -20.33
C GLU A 601 42.93 38.07 -20.03
N ALA A 602 42.81 38.64 -18.83
CA ALA A 602 43.63 39.79 -18.44
C ALA A 602 45.12 39.46 -18.45
N LYS A 603 45.51 38.28 -17.94
CA LYS A 603 46.91 37.79 -17.98
C LYS A 603 47.41 37.61 -19.41
N ARG A 604 46.60 37.01 -20.31
CA ARG A 604 46.96 36.85 -21.72
C ARG A 604 47.12 38.20 -22.43
N ASN A 605 46.21 39.13 -22.18
CA ASN A 605 46.26 40.48 -22.74
C ASN A 605 47.51 41.24 -22.25
N LEU A 606 47.85 41.11 -20.96
CA LEU A 606 49.10 41.64 -20.40
C LEU A 606 50.33 41.08 -21.11
N ALA A 607 50.42 39.75 -21.26
CA ALA A 607 51.54 39.09 -21.93
C ALA A 607 51.69 39.54 -23.40
N SER A 608 50.60 39.89 -24.07
CA SER A 608 50.60 40.43 -25.44
C SER A 608 50.88 41.94 -25.54
N GLY A 609 51.03 42.64 -24.41
CA GLY A 609 51.19 44.10 -24.37
C GLY A 609 49.91 44.89 -24.66
N ASN A 610 48.74 44.24 -24.70
CA ASN A 610 47.45 44.90 -24.91
C ASN A 610 46.86 45.37 -23.57
N PHE A 611 47.40 46.46 -23.03
CA PHE A 611 47.06 46.96 -21.69
C PHE A 611 45.60 47.40 -21.56
N SER A 612 45.01 48.00 -22.60
CA SER A 612 43.60 48.41 -22.57
C SER A 612 42.65 47.21 -22.47
N ALA A 613 42.93 46.13 -23.19
CA ALA A 613 42.16 44.90 -23.07
C ALA A 613 42.40 44.21 -21.71
N ALA A 614 43.63 44.23 -21.20
CA ALA A 614 43.96 43.67 -19.89
C ALA A 614 43.18 44.39 -18.77
N ARG A 615 43.15 45.74 -18.79
CA ARG A 615 42.36 46.59 -17.87
C ARG A 615 40.88 46.23 -17.89
N ARG A 616 40.29 46.12 -19.10
CA ARG A 616 38.87 45.78 -19.24
C ARG A 616 38.56 44.37 -18.72
N SER A 617 39.39 43.38 -19.03
CA SER A 617 39.19 42.00 -18.57
C SER A 617 39.31 41.89 -17.05
N ILE A 618 40.26 42.57 -16.41
CA ILE A 618 40.41 42.52 -14.95
C ILE A 618 39.25 43.22 -14.22
N GLU A 619 38.74 44.33 -14.76
CA GLU A 619 37.52 44.98 -14.24
C GLU A 619 36.28 44.08 -14.38
N LEU A 620 36.12 43.40 -15.52
CA LEU A 620 35.04 42.42 -15.72
C LEU A 620 35.15 41.24 -14.75
N SER A 621 36.37 40.76 -14.47
CA SER A 621 36.61 39.74 -13.45
C SER A 621 36.12 40.20 -12.07
N ARG A 622 36.36 41.47 -11.71
CA ARG A 622 35.82 42.06 -10.46
C ARG A 622 34.30 42.10 -10.46
N THR A 623 33.66 42.56 -11.55
CA THR A 623 32.20 42.59 -11.66
C THR A 623 31.60 41.21 -11.45
N ARG A 624 32.13 40.18 -12.11
CA ARG A 624 31.62 38.80 -12.00
C ARG A 624 31.88 38.17 -10.64
N THR A 625 32.99 38.54 -10.00
CA THR A 625 33.24 38.19 -8.59
C THR A 625 32.15 38.76 -7.67
N ASN A 626 31.79 40.03 -7.86
CA ASN A 626 30.74 40.68 -7.08
C ASN A 626 29.35 40.09 -7.36
N ASP A 627 29.04 39.72 -8.61
CA ASP A 627 27.80 39.01 -8.96
C ASP A 627 27.67 37.70 -8.15
N ALA A 628 28.78 36.96 -7.98
CA ALA A 628 28.80 35.75 -7.17
C ALA A 628 28.62 36.06 -5.67
N LEU A 629 29.35 37.05 -5.14
CA LEU A 629 29.28 37.44 -3.73
C LEU A 629 27.93 38.04 -3.33
N GLN A 630 27.21 38.66 -4.27
CA GLN A 630 25.85 39.15 -4.04
C GLN A 630 24.85 38.00 -3.88
N LEU A 631 25.09 36.87 -4.53
CA LEU A 631 24.25 35.68 -4.44
C LEU A 631 24.61 34.78 -3.26
N GLU A 632 25.89 34.77 -2.87
CA GLU A 632 26.42 34.00 -1.74
C GLU A 632 27.63 34.71 -1.13
N GLU A 633 27.48 35.19 0.11
CA GLU A 633 28.60 35.76 0.85
C GLU A 633 29.64 34.70 1.19
N ASP A 634 30.87 34.89 0.71
CA ASP A 634 31.98 33.98 0.96
C ASP A 634 33.24 34.80 1.26
N ALA A 635 33.60 34.86 2.55
CA ALA A 635 34.72 35.67 3.03
C ALA A 635 36.08 35.18 2.49
N GLU A 636 36.23 33.87 2.28
CA GLU A 636 37.46 33.27 1.76
C GLU A 636 37.60 33.58 0.27
N TYR A 637 36.52 33.37 -0.51
CA TYR A 637 36.49 33.73 -1.92
C TYR A 637 36.71 35.23 -2.16
N ARG A 638 36.12 36.10 -1.32
CA ARG A 638 36.38 37.54 -1.38
C ARG A 638 37.85 37.85 -1.17
N SER A 639 38.46 37.33 -0.10
CA SER A 639 39.87 37.63 0.22
C SER A 639 40.81 37.15 -0.88
N LEU A 640 40.57 35.95 -1.42
CA LEU A 640 41.33 35.39 -2.55
C LEU A 640 41.25 36.27 -3.80
N THR A 641 40.04 36.68 -4.17
CA THR A 641 39.80 37.47 -5.39
C THR A 641 40.25 38.92 -5.27
N ASP A 642 40.12 39.53 -4.09
CA ASP A 642 40.70 40.84 -3.79
C ASP A 642 42.21 40.85 -4.00
N LYS A 643 42.91 39.90 -3.38
CA LYS A 643 44.37 39.79 -3.49
C LYS A 643 44.84 39.57 -4.94
N ARG A 644 44.31 38.56 -5.63
CA ARG A 644 44.80 38.21 -6.99
C ARG A 644 44.57 39.32 -8.02
N LEU A 645 43.46 40.05 -7.91
CA LEU A 645 43.10 41.13 -8.83
C LEU A 645 43.87 42.41 -8.51
N GLU A 646 44.18 42.67 -7.23
CA GLU A 646 45.09 43.76 -6.85
C GLU A 646 46.50 43.51 -7.42
N ASP A 647 47.03 42.29 -7.21
CA ASP A 647 48.36 41.90 -7.70
C ASP A 647 48.47 42.02 -9.24
N LEU A 648 47.51 41.45 -9.98
CA LEU A 648 47.51 41.55 -11.45
C LEU A 648 47.25 42.97 -11.94
N GLY A 649 46.40 43.75 -11.25
CA GLY A 649 46.16 45.15 -11.57
C GLY A 649 47.44 45.98 -11.42
N LYS A 650 48.23 45.72 -10.38
CA LYS A 650 49.54 46.34 -10.21
C LYS A 650 50.50 45.95 -11.32
N GLU A 651 50.58 44.66 -11.65
CA GLU A 651 51.45 44.15 -12.72
C GLU A 651 51.14 44.80 -14.08
N ILE A 652 49.86 44.91 -14.44
CA ILE A 652 49.41 45.59 -15.66
C ILE A 652 49.85 47.06 -15.65
N ASN A 653 49.63 47.77 -14.54
CA ASN A 653 49.93 49.19 -14.45
C ASN A 653 51.44 49.46 -14.52
N ASP A 654 52.26 48.63 -13.88
CA ASP A 654 53.72 48.75 -13.87
C ASP A 654 54.30 48.47 -15.27
N ALA A 655 53.80 47.42 -15.94
CA ALA A 655 54.21 47.07 -17.30
C ALA A 655 53.80 48.16 -18.31
N GLU A 656 52.58 48.70 -18.21
CA GLU A 656 52.12 49.79 -19.05
C GLU A 656 52.91 51.08 -18.78
N ASN A 657 53.24 51.36 -17.50
CA ASN A 657 53.99 52.55 -17.12
C ASN A 657 55.37 52.56 -17.76
N ALA A 658 56.02 51.40 -17.89
CA ALA A 658 57.30 51.29 -18.57
C ALA A 658 57.22 51.73 -20.05
N VAL A 659 56.09 51.47 -20.72
CA VAL A 659 55.83 51.94 -22.09
C VAL A 659 55.48 53.42 -22.10
N VAL A 660 54.62 53.87 -21.18
CA VAL A 660 54.23 55.29 -21.02
C VAL A 660 55.45 56.20 -20.84
N VAL A 661 56.40 55.82 -19.96
CA VAL A 661 57.63 56.61 -19.73
C VAL A 661 58.42 56.78 -21.03
N LYS A 662 58.58 55.70 -21.82
CA LYS A 662 59.27 55.74 -23.12
C LYS A 662 58.54 56.61 -24.15
N ASP A 663 57.22 56.47 -24.23
CA ASP A 663 56.39 57.29 -25.14
C ASP A 663 56.49 58.79 -24.79
N VAL A 664 56.37 59.12 -23.49
CA VAL A 664 56.47 60.50 -22.99
C VAL A 664 57.84 61.09 -23.27
N ARG A 665 58.92 60.31 -23.10
CA ARG A 665 60.28 60.72 -23.50
C ARG A 665 60.36 61.02 -25.00
N ALA A 666 59.82 60.15 -25.84
CA ALA A 666 59.81 60.37 -27.29
C ALA A 666 59.04 61.65 -27.68
N TYR A 667 57.90 61.92 -27.03
CA TYR A 667 57.16 63.16 -27.23
C TYR A 667 57.94 64.40 -26.73
N LEU A 668 58.59 64.33 -25.58
CA LEU A 668 59.43 65.42 -25.06
C LEU A 668 60.56 65.77 -26.04
N GLU A 669 61.29 64.77 -26.54
CA GLU A 669 62.39 65.02 -27.50
C GLU A 669 61.88 65.56 -28.84
N LYS A 670 60.73 65.07 -29.30
CA LYS A 670 60.07 65.61 -30.50
C LYS A 670 59.65 67.08 -30.30
N ALA A 671 59.00 67.40 -29.17
CA ALA A 671 58.57 68.75 -28.85
C ALA A 671 59.76 69.73 -28.71
N LYS A 672 60.86 69.29 -28.09
CA LYS A 672 62.11 70.07 -28.02
C LYS A 672 62.63 70.41 -29.43
N LYS A 673 62.63 69.44 -30.34
CA LYS A 673 63.04 69.64 -31.74
C LYS A 673 62.12 70.62 -32.46
N GLU A 674 60.81 70.48 -32.31
CA GLU A 674 59.80 71.40 -32.88
C GLU A 674 60.00 72.83 -32.33
N TYR A 675 60.25 72.96 -31.03
CA TYR A 675 60.53 74.24 -30.37
C TYR A 675 61.76 74.94 -30.95
N PHE A 676 62.92 74.26 -31.06
CA PHE A 676 64.14 74.86 -31.60
C PHE A 676 64.08 75.12 -33.12
N ASN A 677 63.17 74.44 -33.84
CA ASN A 677 62.83 74.77 -35.22
C ASN A 677 61.83 75.95 -35.35
N THR A 678 61.46 76.57 -34.22
CA THR A 678 60.50 77.68 -34.11
C THR A 678 59.04 77.32 -34.47
N GLU A 679 58.70 76.03 -34.40
CA GLU A 679 57.35 75.48 -34.61
C GLU A 679 56.57 75.34 -33.29
N PHE A 680 56.35 76.45 -32.59
CA PHE A 680 55.83 76.46 -31.21
C PHE A 680 54.45 75.79 -31.03
N ILE A 681 53.53 75.95 -32.00
CA ILE A 681 52.19 75.32 -31.93
C ILE A 681 52.29 73.79 -31.95
N LYS A 682 53.12 73.23 -32.86
CA LYS A 682 53.33 71.78 -32.95
C LYS A 682 53.98 71.24 -31.67
N ALA A 683 54.94 71.98 -31.11
CA ALA A 683 55.57 71.62 -29.85
C ALA A 683 54.56 71.55 -28.69
N GLU A 684 53.61 72.49 -28.62
CA GLU A 684 52.55 72.52 -27.61
C GLU A 684 51.60 71.32 -27.76
N GLU A 685 51.15 71.00 -28.97
CA GLU A 685 50.30 69.84 -29.26
C GLU A 685 51.00 68.51 -28.88
N THR A 686 52.29 68.37 -29.23
CA THR A 686 53.09 67.20 -28.87
C THR A 686 53.22 67.06 -27.34
N LEU A 687 53.45 68.15 -26.60
CA LEU A 687 53.53 68.13 -25.13
C LEU A 687 52.19 67.84 -24.46
N ASN A 688 51.09 68.34 -24.99
CA ASN A 688 49.75 67.98 -24.52
C ASN A 688 49.46 66.49 -24.69
N THR A 689 49.92 65.90 -25.80
CA THR A 689 49.86 64.44 -26.03
C THR A 689 50.71 63.69 -24.98
N ALA A 690 51.91 64.17 -24.68
CA ALA A 690 52.75 63.62 -23.61
C ALA A 690 52.06 63.66 -22.25
N ARG A 691 51.42 64.79 -21.91
CA ARG A 691 50.67 64.97 -20.66
C ARG A 691 49.52 63.97 -20.55
N SER A 692 48.73 63.79 -21.61
CA SER A 692 47.64 62.81 -21.64
C SER A 692 48.15 61.37 -21.54
N ARG A 693 49.28 61.04 -22.19
CA ARG A 693 49.88 59.70 -22.12
C ARG A 693 50.39 59.37 -20.72
N TRP A 694 51.01 60.34 -20.04
CA TRP A 694 51.49 60.19 -18.66
C TRP A 694 50.36 59.86 -17.67
N ALA A 695 49.21 60.50 -17.83
CA ALA A 695 48.05 60.33 -16.95
C ALA A 695 47.38 58.94 -17.02
N VAL A 696 47.78 58.07 -17.95
CA VAL A 696 47.23 56.70 -18.09
C VAL A 696 47.64 55.81 -16.92
N THR A 697 48.86 55.97 -16.41
CA THR A 697 49.45 55.14 -15.34
C THR A 697 49.82 55.95 -14.10
N ASN A 698 49.84 57.29 -14.20
CA ASN A 698 50.26 58.20 -13.13
C ASN A 698 49.16 59.18 -12.73
N ILE A 699 49.19 59.57 -11.47
CA ILE A 699 48.21 60.47 -10.84
C ILE A 699 48.70 61.91 -10.87
N GLU A 700 49.99 62.11 -10.58
CA GLU A 700 50.64 63.42 -10.53
C GLU A 700 51.17 63.82 -11.92
N PRO A 701 51.13 65.11 -12.30
CA PRO A 701 51.68 65.59 -13.57
C PRO A 701 53.19 65.33 -13.71
N ASN A 702 53.67 65.20 -14.96
CA ASN A 702 55.10 65.10 -15.23
C ASN A 702 55.72 66.51 -15.25
N GLU A 703 56.60 66.81 -14.29
CA GLU A 703 57.18 68.15 -14.12
C GLU A 703 57.95 68.65 -15.35
N GLU A 704 58.64 67.76 -16.08
CA GLU A 704 59.39 68.13 -17.29
C GLU A 704 58.44 68.56 -18.42
N VAL A 705 57.32 67.84 -18.59
CA VAL A 705 56.29 68.20 -19.58
C VAL A 705 55.68 69.55 -19.26
N GLU A 706 55.30 69.80 -18.00
CA GLU A 706 54.71 71.07 -17.57
C GLU A 706 55.69 72.25 -17.73
N ASN A 707 56.97 72.04 -17.40
CA ASN A 707 58.01 73.05 -17.60
C ASN A 707 58.18 73.41 -19.08
N TRP A 708 58.21 72.42 -19.98
CA TRP A 708 58.32 72.68 -21.42
C TRP A 708 57.06 73.32 -22.00
N LEU A 709 55.87 72.97 -21.52
CA LEU A 709 54.63 73.64 -21.91
C LEU A 709 54.69 75.13 -21.57
N ALA A 710 55.17 75.51 -20.38
CA ALA A 710 55.34 76.90 -20.00
C ALA A 710 56.34 77.65 -20.91
N ILE A 711 57.46 77.02 -21.27
CA ILE A 711 58.47 77.59 -22.17
C ILE A 711 57.93 77.80 -23.58
N VAL A 712 57.25 76.79 -24.14
CA VAL A 712 56.65 76.84 -25.49
C VAL A 712 55.59 77.93 -25.56
N ASN A 713 54.71 78.03 -24.56
CA ASN A 713 53.66 79.04 -24.49
C ASN A 713 54.23 80.46 -24.44
N THR A 714 55.31 80.66 -23.66
CA THR A 714 56.01 81.95 -23.59
C THR A 714 56.64 82.33 -24.94
N ALA A 715 57.30 81.39 -25.64
CA ALA A 715 57.91 81.68 -26.94
C ALA A 715 56.86 81.90 -28.05
N GLY A 716 55.76 81.14 -28.02
CA GLY A 716 54.63 81.28 -28.96
C GLY A 716 54.00 82.67 -28.89
N THR A 717 53.74 83.19 -27.68
CA THR A 717 53.17 84.53 -27.48
C THR A 717 54.09 85.66 -27.95
N LEU A 718 55.41 85.51 -27.83
CA LEU A 718 56.39 86.49 -28.29
C LEU A 718 56.49 86.57 -29.84
N LYS A 719 56.35 85.44 -30.55
CA LYS A 719 56.44 85.38 -32.02
C LYS A 719 55.15 85.86 -32.70
N THR A 720 53.99 85.46 -32.20
CA THR A 720 52.69 85.84 -32.80
C THR A 720 52.40 87.34 -32.69
N GLY A 721 52.94 88.03 -31.68
CA GLY A 721 52.73 89.47 -31.49
C GLY A 721 53.42 90.40 -32.51
N ARG A 722 54.40 89.92 -33.29
CA ARG A 722 55.17 90.75 -34.25
C ARG A 722 54.66 90.72 -35.69
N SER A 723 53.80 89.77 -36.03
CA SER A 723 53.19 89.62 -37.36
C SER A 723 51.68 89.76 -37.29
N ILE A 724 51.04 90.26 -38.36
CA ILE A 724 49.58 90.22 -38.47
C ILE A 724 49.20 88.84 -39.04
N PRO A 725 48.52 87.96 -38.31
CA PRO A 725 48.12 86.67 -38.86
C PRO A 725 47.07 86.88 -39.96
N PRO A 726 47.09 86.10 -41.07
CA PRO A 726 46.07 86.20 -42.13
C PRO A 726 44.62 86.02 -41.64
N SER A 727 44.45 85.37 -40.48
CA SER A 727 43.17 85.17 -39.80
C SER A 727 42.72 86.36 -38.94
N ALA A 728 43.53 87.41 -38.79
CA ALA A 728 43.13 88.58 -38.01
C ALA A 728 41.93 89.29 -38.67
N PRO A 729 40.88 89.67 -37.92
CA PRO A 729 39.68 90.29 -38.48
C PRO A 729 39.93 91.54 -39.33
N LEU A 730 41.00 92.29 -39.03
CA LEU A 730 41.38 93.53 -39.73
C LEU A 730 42.59 93.34 -40.66
N TYR A 731 42.97 92.10 -40.99
CA TYR A 731 44.16 91.79 -41.79
C TYR A 731 44.23 92.58 -43.11
N PRO A 732 43.18 92.62 -43.97
CA PRO A 732 43.26 93.36 -45.24
C PRO A 732 43.49 94.87 -45.05
N GLN A 733 42.83 95.47 -44.07
CA GLN A 733 42.91 96.92 -43.80
C GLN A 733 44.30 97.29 -43.26
N MET A 734 44.84 96.52 -42.33
CA MET A 734 46.16 96.78 -41.76
C MET A 734 47.28 96.58 -42.80
N ILE A 735 47.19 95.56 -43.65
CA ILE A 735 48.14 95.36 -44.74
C ILE A 735 48.07 96.50 -45.77
N GLN A 736 46.88 97.00 -46.09
CA GLN A 736 46.71 98.15 -46.98
C GLN A 736 47.36 99.42 -46.41
N LEU A 737 47.18 99.70 -45.12
CA LEU A 737 47.84 100.83 -44.43
C LEU A 737 49.36 100.71 -44.47
N LEU A 738 49.91 99.52 -44.23
CA LEU A 738 51.36 99.26 -44.31
C LEU A 738 51.90 99.46 -45.73
N ASN A 739 51.21 98.94 -46.75
CA ASN A 739 51.61 99.10 -48.15
C ASN A 739 51.60 100.57 -48.56
N ASN A 740 50.57 101.32 -48.19
CA ASN A 740 50.48 102.76 -48.46
C ASN A 740 51.58 103.55 -47.73
N ALA A 741 51.81 103.28 -46.44
CA ALA A 741 52.90 103.90 -45.69
C ALA A 741 54.27 103.66 -46.36
N ASN A 742 54.52 102.45 -46.85
CA ASN A 742 55.77 102.12 -47.52
C ASN A 742 55.91 102.83 -48.88
N GLN A 743 54.82 102.93 -49.66
CA GLN A 743 54.81 103.71 -50.91
C GLN A 743 55.12 105.19 -50.65
N LEU A 744 54.44 105.80 -49.69
CA LEU A 744 54.67 107.19 -49.29
C LEU A 744 56.11 107.44 -48.84
N TYR A 745 56.70 106.51 -48.09
CA TYR A 745 58.11 106.54 -47.69
C TYR A 745 59.05 106.53 -48.90
N LEU A 746 58.86 105.60 -49.85
CA LEU A 746 59.69 105.49 -51.07
C LEU A 746 59.58 106.74 -51.96
N GLU A 747 58.38 107.32 -52.09
CA GLU A 747 58.18 108.57 -52.80
C GLU A 747 58.87 109.75 -52.12
N ALA A 748 58.77 109.83 -50.80
CA ALA A 748 59.42 110.89 -50.03
C ALA A 748 60.94 110.81 -50.14
N GLU A 749 61.51 109.60 -50.13
CA GLU A 749 62.94 109.39 -50.36
C GLU A 749 63.39 109.96 -51.73
N LYS A 750 62.61 109.71 -52.79
CA LYS A 750 62.85 110.28 -54.13
C LYS A 750 62.72 111.81 -54.12
N LYS A 751 61.69 112.36 -53.48
CA LYS A 751 61.45 113.81 -53.39
C LYS A 751 62.54 114.54 -52.61
N ILE A 752 63.08 113.95 -51.54
CA ILE A 752 64.23 114.51 -50.81
C ILE A 752 65.45 114.61 -51.73
N LYS A 753 65.75 113.55 -52.49
CA LYS A 753 66.85 113.54 -53.47
C LYS A 753 66.66 114.58 -54.58
N ALA A 754 65.41 114.87 -54.95
CA ALA A 754 65.06 115.91 -55.93
C ALA A 754 64.94 117.33 -55.35
N GLY A 755 65.34 117.57 -54.09
CA GLY A 755 65.28 118.89 -53.45
C GLY A 755 63.90 119.33 -52.96
N GLN A 756 62.86 118.50 -53.10
CA GLN A 756 61.47 118.80 -52.74
C GLN A 756 61.16 118.43 -51.28
N ARG A 757 61.93 118.97 -50.34
CA ARG A 757 61.90 118.54 -48.93
C ARG A 757 60.53 118.73 -48.25
N SER A 758 59.83 119.84 -48.50
CA SER A 758 58.50 120.08 -47.90
C SER A 758 57.45 119.04 -48.34
N ALA A 759 57.40 118.74 -49.64
CA ALA A 759 56.50 117.71 -50.18
C ALA A 759 56.86 116.31 -49.68
N ALA A 760 58.15 116.02 -49.51
CA ALA A 760 58.59 114.77 -48.90
C ALA A 760 58.18 114.64 -47.43
N LEU A 761 58.31 115.72 -46.64
CA LEU A 761 57.89 115.73 -45.23
C LEU A 761 56.38 115.48 -45.09
N ASN A 762 55.55 116.00 -46.00
CA ASN A 762 54.12 115.71 -46.02
C ASN A 762 53.84 114.21 -46.26
N ASN A 763 54.49 113.61 -47.27
CA ASN A 763 54.39 112.17 -47.53
C ASN A 763 54.84 111.34 -46.30
N LEU A 764 55.92 111.73 -45.63
CA LEU A 764 56.43 111.03 -44.45
C LEU A 764 55.50 111.16 -43.23
N ASN A 765 54.85 112.31 -43.04
CA ASN A 765 53.85 112.48 -41.99
C ASN A 765 52.61 111.59 -42.24
N GLN A 766 52.12 111.52 -43.49
CA GLN A 766 51.04 110.61 -43.85
C GLN A 766 51.43 109.13 -43.67
N ALA A 767 52.67 108.77 -44.02
CA ALA A 767 53.19 107.43 -43.76
C ALA A 767 53.22 107.11 -42.25
N LYS A 768 53.61 108.08 -41.41
CA LYS A 768 53.57 107.93 -39.95
C LYS A 768 52.15 107.75 -39.41
N ASP A 769 51.16 108.45 -39.96
CA ASP A 769 49.77 108.30 -39.52
C ASP A 769 49.20 106.92 -39.88
N ASN A 770 49.51 106.40 -41.07
CA ASN A 770 49.17 105.02 -41.44
C ASN A 770 49.85 104.00 -40.51
N ILE A 771 51.13 104.19 -40.18
CA ILE A 771 51.87 103.33 -39.26
C ILE A 771 51.27 103.37 -37.86
N ARG A 772 50.90 104.55 -37.35
CA ARG A 772 50.26 104.71 -36.03
C ARG A 772 48.97 103.91 -35.91
N GLN A 773 48.14 103.90 -36.96
CA GLN A 773 46.90 103.12 -36.97
C GLN A 773 47.18 101.62 -36.87
N VAL A 774 48.22 101.12 -37.55
CA VAL A 774 48.63 99.71 -37.46
C VAL A 774 49.17 99.38 -36.06
N LEU A 775 50.01 100.25 -35.49
CA LEU A 775 50.58 100.05 -34.15
C LEU A 775 49.55 100.19 -33.01
N LEU A 776 48.41 100.84 -33.23
CA LEU A 776 47.33 100.88 -32.23
C LEU A 776 46.75 99.48 -31.96
N ILE A 777 46.65 98.66 -33.00
CA ILE A 777 46.06 97.31 -32.93
C ILE A 777 47.14 96.24 -32.78
N PHE A 778 48.27 96.42 -33.46
CA PHE A 778 49.42 95.53 -33.44
C PHE A 778 50.67 96.28 -32.96
N PRO A 779 50.79 96.55 -31.64
CA PRO A 779 51.79 97.46 -31.07
C PRO A 779 53.24 97.06 -31.28
N TYR A 780 53.49 95.79 -31.62
CA TYR A 780 54.82 95.25 -31.86
C TYR A 780 55.04 94.81 -33.31
N ASN A 781 54.18 95.28 -34.23
CA ASN A 781 54.27 94.88 -35.64
C ASN A 781 55.62 95.26 -36.25
N GLU A 782 56.29 94.25 -36.79
CA GLU A 782 57.65 94.38 -37.33
C GLU A 782 57.72 95.39 -38.48
N ILE A 783 56.81 95.30 -39.46
CA ILE A 783 56.85 96.14 -40.66
C ILE A 783 56.61 97.61 -40.28
N ALA A 784 55.59 97.86 -39.45
CA ALA A 784 55.25 99.18 -38.95
C ALA A 784 56.40 99.81 -38.14
N GLY A 785 56.96 99.06 -37.18
CA GLY A 785 58.05 99.51 -36.32
C GLY A 785 59.31 99.87 -37.10
N GLN A 786 59.73 98.98 -38.02
CA GLN A 786 60.89 99.22 -38.88
C GLN A 786 60.68 100.40 -39.83
N LEU A 787 59.50 100.52 -40.46
CA LEU A 787 59.21 101.62 -41.37
C LEU A 787 59.20 102.96 -40.63
N ASN A 788 58.68 103.01 -39.40
CA ASN A 788 58.72 104.22 -38.58
C ASN A 788 60.16 104.68 -38.30
N LEU A 789 61.04 103.75 -37.93
CA LEU A 789 62.47 104.04 -37.71
C LEU A 789 63.16 104.51 -39.00
N LYS A 790 62.84 103.92 -40.16
CA LYS A 790 63.35 104.36 -41.46
C LYS A 790 62.90 105.78 -41.81
N ILE A 791 61.65 106.13 -41.51
CA ILE A 791 61.13 107.49 -41.69
C ILE A 791 61.89 108.47 -40.78
N ASP A 792 62.06 108.17 -39.49
CA ASP A 792 62.78 109.03 -38.55
C ASP A 792 64.21 109.31 -39.02
N LYS A 793 64.91 108.27 -39.49
CA LYS A 793 66.27 108.39 -40.07
C LYS A 793 66.30 109.27 -41.31
N LEU A 794 65.28 109.20 -42.16
CA LEU A 794 65.20 109.96 -43.40
C LEU A 794 64.88 111.45 -43.16
N ILE A 795 64.07 111.76 -42.15
CA ILE A 795 63.71 113.14 -41.77
C ILE A 795 64.93 113.86 -41.20
N ASP A 796 65.57 113.27 -40.19
CA ASP A 796 66.70 113.88 -39.47
C ASP A 796 67.72 112.81 -39.06
N PRO A 797 68.72 112.56 -39.92
CA PRO A 797 69.75 111.55 -39.64
C PRO A 797 70.56 111.82 -38.37
N ALA A 798 70.79 113.09 -38.00
CA ALA A 798 71.63 113.45 -36.87
C ALA A 798 70.90 113.19 -35.54
N ASN A 799 69.67 113.68 -35.42
CA ASN A 799 68.81 113.41 -34.27
C ASN A 799 68.48 111.91 -34.17
N PHE A 800 68.24 111.23 -35.30
CA PHE A 800 67.98 109.79 -35.30
C PHE A 800 69.10 108.99 -34.63
N ASN A 801 70.37 109.30 -34.89
CA ASN A 801 71.49 108.59 -34.28
C ASN A 801 71.52 108.76 -32.75
N GLU A 802 71.20 109.96 -32.22
CA GLU A 802 71.07 110.17 -30.78
C GLU A 802 69.88 109.40 -30.19
N GLN A 803 68.72 109.44 -30.85
CA GLN A 803 67.52 108.72 -30.41
C GLN A 803 67.70 107.19 -30.48
N PHE A 804 68.41 106.69 -31.49
CA PHE A 804 68.76 105.27 -31.63
C PHE A 804 69.60 104.82 -30.44
N LYS A 805 70.64 105.57 -30.07
CA LYS A 805 71.48 105.29 -28.89
C LYS A 805 70.66 105.29 -27.60
N ARG A 806 69.77 106.27 -27.40
CA ARG A 806 68.88 106.34 -26.24
C ARG A 806 67.96 105.14 -26.16
N LYS A 807 67.31 104.75 -27.26
CA LYS A 807 66.43 103.56 -27.32
C LYS A 807 67.17 102.28 -26.96
N VAL A 808 68.40 102.08 -27.45
CA VAL A 808 69.23 100.91 -27.08
C VAL A 808 69.54 100.88 -25.58
N GLN A 809 69.81 102.04 -24.96
CA GLN A 809 70.04 102.14 -23.52
C GLN A 809 68.76 101.86 -22.71
N THR A 810 67.61 102.37 -23.14
CA THR A 810 66.31 102.09 -22.52
C THR A 810 65.99 100.60 -22.55
N ILE A 811 66.15 99.95 -23.70
CA ILE A 811 65.95 98.49 -23.84
C ILE A 811 66.85 97.74 -22.86
N ARG A 812 68.13 98.12 -22.76
CA ARG A 812 69.06 97.48 -21.82
C ARG A 812 68.61 97.60 -20.36
N ALA A 813 67.98 98.72 -19.97
CA ALA A 813 67.50 98.94 -18.62
C ALA A 813 66.14 98.23 -18.34
N GLU A 814 65.30 98.07 -19.35
CA GLU A 814 63.88 97.69 -19.17
C GLU A 814 63.53 96.27 -19.62
N TYR A 815 64.40 95.56 -20.35
CA TYR A 815 64.04 94.27 -20.95
C TYR A 815 63.60 93.19 -19.95
N LYS A 816 64.01 93.27 -18.68
CA LYS A 816 63.58 92.34 -17.62
C LYS A 816 62.18 92.65 -17.08
N ARG A 817 61.70 93.89 -17.24
CA ARG A 817 60.38 94.33 -16.76
C ARG A 817 59.33 94.30 -17.87
N ASN A 818 59.72 94.65 -19.10
CA ASN A 818 58.85 94.67 -20.25
C ASN A 818 59.50 93.96 -21.44
N SER A 819 59.63 92.64 -21.30
CA SER A 819 60.39 91.79 -22.22
C SER A 819 59.84 91.78 -23.64
N GLN A 820 58.52 91.69 -23.80
CA GLN A 820 57.88 91.64 -25.12
C GLN A 820 58.13 92.93 -25.92
N LYS A 821 57.89 94.09 -25.30
CA LYS A 821 58.14 95.40 -25.91
C LYS A 821 59.62 95.59 -26.22
N SER A 822 60.48 95.42 -25.21
CA SER A 822 61.92 95.70 -25.32
C SER A 822 62.57 94.80 -26.36
N TYR A 823 62.18 93.53 -26.43
CA TYR A 823 62.69 92.60 -27.43
C TYR A 823 62.18 92.92 -28.84
N SER A 824 60.90 93.28 -28.99
CA SER A 824 60.35 93.67 -30.30
C SER A 824 61.03 94.93 -30.83
N GLU A 825 61.16 95.98 -30.01
CA GLU A 825 61.86 97.21 -30.36
C GLU A 825 63.35 96.96 -30.67
N LEU A 826 64.01 96.07 -29.93
CA LEU A 826 65.39 95.68 -30.18
C LEU A 826 65.56 95.01 -31.54
N LEU A 827 64.67 94.09 -31.91
CA LEU A 827 64.70 93.44 -33.21
C LEU A 827 64.48 94.45 -34.34
N ASP A 828 63.58 95.42 -34.15
CA ASP A 828 63.36 96.49 -35.11
C ASP A 828 64.61 97.36 -35.25
N LEU A 829 65.24 97.81 -34.15
CA LEU A 829 66.51 98.55 -34.18
C LEU A 829 67.63 97.74 -34.85
N TYR A 830 67.73 96.45 -34.54
CA TYR A 830 68.73 95.54 -35.11
C TYR A 830 68.56 95.39 -36.63
N SER A 831 67.33 95.46 -37.14
CA SER A 831 67.08 95.44 -38.59
C SER A 831 67.59 96.69 -39.31
N ILE A 832 67.62 97.84 -38.62
CA ILE A 832 68.00 99.14 -39.18
C ILE A 832 69.52 99.32 -39.23
N ASP A 833 70.22 98.94 -38.16
CA ASP A 833 71.69 98.96 -38.12
C ASP A 833 72.23 97.80 -37.27
N LYS A 834 72.61 96.72 -37.95
CA LYS A 834 73.17 95.51 -37.33
C LYS A 834 74.55 95.74 -36.72
N ASN A 835 75.29 96.75 -37.20
CA ASN A 835 76.68 97.01 -36.83
C ASN A 835 76.81 98.04 -35.69
N PHE A 836 75.69 98.56 -35.18
CA PHE A 836 75.69 99.47 -34.03
C PHE A 836 76.35 98.81 -32.81
N SER A 837 77.35 99.48 -32.25
CA SER A 837 78.18 98.92 -31.17
C SER A 837 77.34 98.45 -29.97
N GLY A 838 77.51 97.18 -29.59
CA GLY A 838 76.82 96.56 -28.46
C GLY A 838 75.39 96.07 -28.71
N LEU A 839 74.80 96.29 -29.89
CA LEU A 839 73.42 95.89 -30.20
C LEU A 839 73.27 94.38 -30.38
N ALA A 840 74.18 93.73 -31.11
CA ALA A 840 74.19 92.29 -31.30
C ALA A 840 74.38 91.52 -29.97
N ALA A 841 75.24 92.05 -29.08
CA ALA A 841 75.45 91.48 -27.75
C ALA A 841 74.18 91.60 -26.89
N LEU A 842 73.49 92.74 -26.92
CA LEU A 842 72.23 92.95 -26.21
C LEU A 842 71.11 92.05 -26.75
N LYS A 843 71.04 91.85 -28.07
CA LYS A 843 70.11 90.88 -28.69
C LYS A 843 70.36 89.46 -28.20
N ASN A 844 71.62 89.02 -28.19
CA ASN A 844 71.97 87.71 -27.66
C ASN A 844 71.63 87.57 -26.16
N GLU A 845 71.90 88.59 -25.35
CA GLU A 845 71.58 88.62 -23.92
C GLU A 845 70.08 88.44 -23.68
N ILE A 846 69.24 89.18 -24.42
CA ILE A 846 67.79 89.13 -24.29
C ILE A 846 67.23 87.81 -24.83
N GLU A 847 67.74 87.30 -25.97
CA GLU A 847 67.34 85.99 -26.50
C GLU A 847 67.65 84.84 -25.52
N ILE A 848 68.76 84.94 -24.79
CA ILE A 848 69.12 83.99 -23.73
C ILE A 848 68.15 84.14 -22.54
N TYR A 849 67.88 85.37 -22.10
CA TYR A 849 66.96 85.64 -20.99
C TYR A 849 65.54 85.12 -21.27
N LEU A 850 65.07 85.24 -22.51
CA LEU A 850 63.74 84.80 -22.94
C LEU A 850 63.67 83.31 -23.33
N GLY A 851 64.77 82.56 -23.19
CA GLY A 851 64.82 81.14 -23.54
C GLY A 851 64.79 80.84 -25.04
N LEU A 852 64.82 81.87 -25.89
CA LEU A 852 64.82 81.73 -27.35
C LEU A 852 66.17 81.27 -27.91
N LYS A 853 67.23 81.42 -27.11
CA LYS A 853 68.59 80.97 -27.42
C LYS A 853 69.18 80.30 -26.18
N GLN A 854 69.92 79.21 -26.38
CA GLN A 854 70.57 78.54 -25.25
C GLN A 854 71.66 79.44 -24.63
N PRO A 855 71.69 79.58 -23.28
CA PRO A 855 72.79 80.26 -22.61
C PRO A 855 74.12 79.52 -22.88
N PRO A 856 75.26 80.23 -22.90
CA PRO A 856 76.55 79.57 -22.91
C PRO A 856 76.69 78.65 -21.68
N PRO A 857 77.43 77.53 -21.80
CA PRO A 857 77.59 76.55 -20.73
C PRO A 857 78.06 77.19 -19.41
N ASN A 858 77.27 77.06 -18.34
CA ASN A 858 77.67 77.47 -16.99
C ASN A 858 78.31 76.28 -16.27
N LEU A 859 79.65 76.31 -16.14
CA LEU A 859 80.43 75.21 -15.55
C LEU A 859 80.00 74.87 -14.11
N LYS A 860 79.56 75.85 -13.31
CA LYS A 860 79.09 75.61 -11.94
C LYS A 860 77.76 74.86 -11.91
N ALA A 861 76.81 75.27 -12.75
CA ALA A 861 75.51 74.60 -12.87
C ALA A 861 75.64 73.19 -13.46
N ILE A 862 76.59 72.97 -14.38
CA ILE A 862 76.91 71.64 -14.92
C ILE A 862 77.47 70.73 -13.83
N ALA A 863 78.40 71.22 -13.01
CA ALA A 863 78.97 70.44 -11.90
C ALA A 863 77.92 70.10 -10.84
N GLU A 864 77.04 71.04 -10.49
CA GLU A 864 75.96 70.81 -9.53
C GLU A 864 74.92 69.81 -10.06
N SER A 865 74.54 69.92 -11.35
CA SER A 865 73.69 68.93 -12.02
C SER A 865 74.30 67.53 -11.98
N ALA A 866 75.61 67.39 -12.23
CA ALA A 866 76.32 66.11 -12.15
C ALA A 866 76.34 65.54 -10.73
N ASN A 867 76.53 66.39 -9.70
CA ASN A 867 76.49 65.97 -8.29
C ASN A 867 75.10 65.46 -7.89
N LEU A 868 74.03 66.20 -8.25
CA LEU A 868 72.65 65.77 -8.01
C LEU A 868 72.34 64.44 -8.71
N THR A 869 72.83 64.27 -9.95
CA THR A 869 72.69 63.01 -10.71
C THR A 869 73.38 61.85 -10.00
N LYS A 870 74.59 62.07 -9.47
CA LYS A 870 75.35 61.04 -8.73
C LYS A 870 74.66 60.64 -7.42
N SER A 871 74.10 61.61 -6.69
CA SER A 871 73.32 61.35 -5.48
C SER A 871 72.07 60.52 -5.79
N ALA A 872 71.33 60.88 -6.83
CA ALA A 872 70.16 60.10 -7.26
C ALA A 872 70.55 58.69 -7.75
N GLN A 873 71.70 58.55 -8.44
CA GLN A 873 72.21 57.25 -8.89
C GLN A 873 72.54 56.34 -7.70
N ALA A 874 73.07 56.88 -6.60
CA ALA A 874 73.34 56.11 -5.39
C ALA A 874 72.04 55.55 -4.78
N ILE A 875 70.97 56.36 -4.72
CA ILE A 875 69.65 55.92 -4.26
C ILE A 875 69.12 54.79 -5.15
N TYR A 876 69.21 54.94 -6.48
CA TYR A 876 68.74 53.93 -7.42
C TYR A 876 69.52 52.61 -7.30
N THR A 877 70.85 52.69 -7.20
CA THR A 877 71.74 51.51 -7.12
C THR A 877 71.58 50.77 -5.79
N ALA A 878 71.27 51.48 -4.70
CA ALA A 878 70.96 50.87 -3.41
C ALA A 878 69.63 50.10 -3.41
N GLY A 879 68.77 50.29 -4.43
CA GLY A 879 67.49 49.60 -4.55
C GLY A 879 66.40 50.10 -3.58
N ASP A 880 66.64 51.22 -2.88
CA ASP A 880 65.69 51.79 -1.94
C ASP A 880 64.56 52.55 -2.67
N ARG A 881 63.50 51.80 -3.00
CA ARG A 881 62.33 52.34 -3.70
C ARG A 881 61.57 53.41 -2.92
N ALA A 882 61.65 53.40 -1.58
CA ALA A 882 60.96 54.40 -0.76
C ALA A 882 61.59 55.80 -0.95
N SER A 883 62.88 55.84 -1.26
CA SER A 883 63.63 57.06 -1.53
C SER A 883 63.60 57.50 -3.00
N PHE A 884 62.95 56.74 -3.90
CA PHE A 884 62.86 57.12 -5.32
C PHE A 884 62.21 58.48 -5.59
N PRO A 885 61.17 58.93 -4.85
CA PRO A 885 60.65 60.30 -5.00
C PRO A 885 61.71 61.38 -4.74
N ILE A 886 62.60 61.16 -3.77
CA ILE A 886 63.70 62.08 -3.46
C ILE A 886 64.70 62.10 -4.63
N ALA A 887 65.03 60.93 -5.17
CA ALA A 887 65.90 60.81 -6.34
C ALA A 887 65.30 61.52 -7.57
N LEU A 888 63.98 61.39 -7.80
CA LEU A 888 63.29 62.11 -8.88
C LEU A 888 63.38 63.63 -8.70
N GLN A 889 63.13 64.16 -7.49
CA GLN A 889 63.25 65.59 -7.21
C GLN A 889 64.68 66.12 -7.45
N GLN A 890 65.70 65.33 -7.08
CA GLN A 890 67.10 65.64 -7.37
C GLN A 890 67.38 65.67 -8.87
N LEU A 891 66.80 64.74 -9.63
CA LEU A 891 66.98 64.65 -11.08
C LEU A 891 66.22 65.76 -11.83
N ASP A 892 65.01 66.11 -11.39
CA ASP A 892 64.28 67.28 -11.90
C ASP A 892 65.09 68.56 -11.70
N SER A 893 65.68 68.72 -10.52
CA SER A 893 66.60 69.83 -10.23
C SER A 893 67.86 69.77 -11.11
N ALA A 894 68.45 68.58 -11.31
CA ALA A 894 69.62 68.38 -12.15
C ALA A 894 69.35 68.73 -13.62
N ILE A 895 68.20 68.31 -14.17
CA ILE A 895 67.77 68.58 -15.54
C ILE A 895 67.46 70.07 -15.72
N LYS A 896 66.86 70.72 -14.71
CA LYS A 896 66.62 72.17 -14.72
C LYS A 896 67.92 72.98 -14.77
N LEU A 897 68.96 72.54 -14.05
CA LEU A 897 70.29 73.17 -14.05
C LEU A 897 71.08 72.91 -15.34
N ASN A 898 70.95 71.71 -15.92
CA ASN A 898 71.56 71.35 -17.19
C ASN A 898 70.60 70.48 -18.03
N PRO A 899 69.81 71.11 -18.94
CA PRO A 899 68.87 70.40 -19.80
C PRO A 899 69.51 69.38 -20.76
N GLN A 900 70.83 69.41 -20.95
CA GLN A 900 71.58 68.47 -21.79
C GLN A 900 72.20 67.30 -21.00
N ASN A 901 71.92 67.18 -19.70
CA ASN A 901 72.43 66.08 -18.89
C ASN A 901 71.70 64.77 -19.20
N ASN A 902 72.15 64.06 -20.24
CA ASN A 902 71.56 62.80 -20.69
C ASN A 902 71.58 61.71 -19.60
N ASN A 903 72.58 61.71 -18.71
CA ASN A 903 72.66 60.74 -17.62
C ASN A 903 71.54 60.95 -16.60
N ALA A 904 71.24 62.21 -16.25
CA ALA A 904 70.12 62.53 -15.36
C ALA A 904 68.78 62.14 -15.99
N ILE A 905 68.59 62.43 -17.27
CA ILE A 905 67.39 62.10 -18.03
C ILE A 905 67.16 60.58 -18.07
N GLN A 906 68.17 59.81 -18.46
CA GLN A 906 68.08 58.35 -18.54
C GLN A 906 67.84 57.70 -17.17
N LEU A 907 68.49 58.22 -16.12
CA LEU A 907 68.28 57.74 -14.76
C LEU A 907 66.87 58.07 -14.26
N LYS A 908 66.35 59.27 -14.56
CA LYS A 908 64.98 59.66 -14.21
C LYS A 908 63.97 58.72 -14.84
N ASP A 909 64.11 58.46 -16.14
CA ASP A 909 63.25 57.52 -16.86
C ASP A 909 63.35 56.11 -16.26
N SER A 910 64.57 55.65 -15.93
CA SER A 910 64.80 54.33 -15.31
C SER A 910 64.14 54.20 -13.93
N ILE A 911 64.22 55.25 -13.11
CA ILE A 911 63.55 55.29 -11.80
C ILE A 911 62.03 55.33 -11.99
N GLN A 912 61.51 56.14 -12.91
CA GLN A 912 60.08 56.22 -13.19
C GLN A 912 59.51 54.89 -13.71
N MET A 913 60.26 54.16 -14.54
CA MET A 913 59.89 52.79 -14.94
C MET A 913 59.91 51.83 -13.74
N ALA A 914 60.93 51.91 -12.87
CA ALA A 914 61.08 51.02 -11.72
C ALA A 914 60.10 51.30 -10.56
N MET A 915 59.62 52.54 -10.41
CA MET A 915 58.57 52.90 -9.47
C MET A 915 57.22 52.28 -9.85
N GLY A 916 57.01 51.97 -11.13
CA GLY A 916 55.72 51.56 -11.63
C GLY A 916 54.74 52.73 -11.70
N GLY A 917 53.52 52.45 -12.17
CA GLY A 917 52.49 53.47 -12.23
C GLY A 917 51.82 53.67 -10.86
N ALA A 918 51.47 54.91 -10.51
CA ALA A 918 50.79 55.22 -9.26
C ALA A 918 49.26 54.96 -9.28
N ALA A 919 48.67 54.78 -10.46
CA ALA A 919 47.23 54.55 -10.63
C ALA A 919 46.79 53.14 -10.20
N VAL A 920 45.57 53.02 -9.67
CA VAL A 920 44.95 51.73 -9.35
C VAL A 920 43.90 51.38 -10.42
N ILE A 921 44.04 50.21 -11.02
CA ILE A 921 43.16 49.73 -12.10
C ILE A 921 41.86 49.15 -11.52
N VAL A 922 41.95 48.30 -10.48
CA VAL A 922 40.80 47.56 -9.94
C VAL A 922 40.61 47.87 -8.46
N LEU A 923 39.36 48.09 -8.05
CA LEU A 923 38.98 48.28 -6.64
C LEU A 923 38.81 46.92 -5.93
N SER A 924 38.89 46.93 -4.60
CA SER A 924 38.45 45.79 -3.79
C SER A 924 36.95 45.53 -3.98
N ALA A 925 36.47 44.33 -3.67
CA ALA A 925 35.04 44.02 -3.76
C ALA A 925 34.17 45.02 -2.96
N ALA A 926 34.61 45.39 -1.75
CA ALA A 926 33.93 46.34 -0.89
C ALA A 926 33.91 47.77 -1.47
N ASP A 927 35.06 48.24 -1.98
CA ASP A 927 35.16 49.58 -2.58
C ASP A 927 34.40 49.64 -3.92
N GLU A 928 34.40 48.57 -4.71
CA GLU A 928 33.62 48.49 -5.95
C GLU A 928 32.11 48.54 -5.66
N ALA A 929 31.63 47.80 -4.66
CA ALA A 929 30.22 47.84 -4.26
C ALA A 929 29.79 49.24 -3.84
N LYS A 930 30.61 49.92 -3.03
CA LYS A 930 30.38 51.31 -2.62
C LYS A 930 30.46 52.29 -3.80
N TYR A 931 31.35 52.06 -4.76
CA TYR A 931 31.41 52.83 -6.01
C TYR A 931 30.12 52.70 -6.82
N GLN A 932 29.63 51.47 -7.04
CA GLN A 932 28.38 51.24 -7.76
C GLN A 932 27.18 51.84 -7.02
N GLN A 933 27.17 51.78 -5.69
CA GLN A 933 26.15 52.45 -4.87
C GLN A 933 26.18 53.97 -5.10
N ALA A 934 27.36 54.59 -5.07
CA ALA A 934 27.51 56.02 -5.33
C ALA A 934 27.04 56.41 -6.74
N VAL A 935 27.35 55.59 -7.77
CA VAL A 935 26.88 55.80 -9.14
C VAL A 935 25.35 55.69 -9.24
N SER A 936 24.75 54.66 -8.62
CA SER A 936 23.29 54.48 -8.57
C SER A 936 22.61 55.67 -7.89
N GLU A 937 23.12 56.13 -6.75
CA GLU A 937 22.56 57.30 -6.06
C GLU A 937 22.69 58.58 -6.89
N LEU A 938 23.81 58.78 -7.59
CA LEU A 938 23.98 59.89 -8.52
C LEU A 938 22.96 59.84 -9.67
N GLN A 939 22.73 58.66 -10.26
CA GLN A 939 21.74 58.46 -11.33
C GLN A 939 20.30 58.72 -10.86
N LYS A 940 19.99 58.38 -9.60
CA LYS A 940 18.70 58.72 -8.95
C LYS A 940 18.57 60.21 -8.61
N GLY A 941 19.61 61.02 -8.81
CA GLY A 941 19.64 62.45 -8.48
C GLY A 941 20.04 62.78 -7.04
N ASN A 942 20.39 61.77 -6.22
CA ASN A 942 20.76 61.92 -4.81
C ASN A 942 22.23 62.36 -4.65
N LYS A 943 22.55 63.56 -5.16
CA LYS A 943 23.92 64.10 -5.25
C LYS A 943 24.67 64.15 -3.91
N VAL A 944 23.98 64.47 -2.80
CA VAL A 944 24.59 64.56 -1.46
C VAL A 944 25.01 63.18 -0.93
N ILE A 945 24.16 62.16 -1.14
CA ILE A 945 24.47 60.78 -0.73
C ILE A 945 25.61 60.21 -1.59
N ALA A 946 25.55 60.45 -2.91
CA ALA A 946 26.62 60.08 -3.82
C ALA A 946 27.96 60.75 -3.43
N ALA A 947 27.95 62.04 -3.08
CA ALA A 947 29.14 62.75 -2.60
C ALA A 947 29.70 62.12 -1.32
N ALA A 948 28.85 61.82 -0.33
CA ALA A 948 29.28 61.19 0.92
C ALA A 948 29.91 59.79 0.70
N LEU A 949 29.31 58.97 -0.17
CA LEU A 949 29.85 57.65 -0.51
C LEU A 949 31.20 57.76 -1.24
N VAL A 950 31.36 58.75 -2.12
CA VAL A 950 32.63 59.01 -2.80
C VAL A 950 33.70 59.54 -1.83
N GLU A 951 33.35 60.41 -0.87
CA GLU A 951 34.32 60.82 0.15
C GLU A 951 34.79 59.66 1.02
N GLN A 952 33.89 58.72 1.36
CA GLN A 952 34.27 57.48 2.02
C GLN A 952 35.20 56.61 1.16
N LEU A 953 34.98 56.56 -0.16
CA LEU A 953 35.92 55.88 -1.08
C LEU A 953 37.28 56.58 -1.11
N MET A 954 37.32 57.92 -1.07
CA MET A 954 38.57 58.68 -1.08
C MET A 954 39.44 58.46 0.19
N GLN A 955 38.87 57.92 1.27
CA GLN A 955 39.63 57.49 2.45
C GLN A 955 40.41 56.17 2.21
N SER A 956 39.96 55.31 1.29
CA SER A 956 40.65 54.07 0.95
C SER A 956 41.96 54.36 0.18
N PRO A 957 43.11 53.82 0.64
CA PRO A 957 44.40 54.05 -0.01
C PRO A 957 44.45 53.65 -1.49
N ASN A 958 43.70 52.60 -1.86
CA ASN A 958 43.63 52.09 -3.22
C ASN A 958 42.58 52.85 -4.04
N ALA A 959 41.39 53.08 -3.49
CA ALA A 959 40.31 53.72 -4.25
C ALA A 959 40.61 55.19 -4.60
N LYS A 960 41.28 55.94 -3.72
CA LYS A 960 41.70 57.34 -4.02
C LYS A 960 42.66 57.45 -5.21
N ARG A 961 43.36 56.35 -5.54
CA ARG A 961 44.30 56.24 -6.66
C ARG A 961 43.64 55.73 -7.95
N SER A 962 42.37 55.38 -7.91
CA SER A 962 41.64 54.89 -9.07
C SER A 962 41.11 56.05 -9.93
N ALA A 963 41.34 55.95 -11.24
CA ALA A 963 40.90 56.97 -12.20
C ALA A 963 39.38 57.15 -12.20
N LYS A 964 38.61 56.05 -12.16
CA LYS A 964 37.14 56.11 -12.17
C LYS A 964 36.55 56.75 -10.92
N VAL A 965 37.19 56.59 -9.76
CA VAL A 965 36.74 57.22 -8.49
C VAL A 965 37.00 58.72 -8.53
N ARG A 966 38.20 59.14 -8.97
CA ARG A 966 38.55 60.56 -9.11
C ARG A 966 37.67 61.27 -10.14
N GLU A 967 37.40 60.61 -11.26
CA GLU A 967 36.52 61.13 -12.30
C GLU A 967 35.07 61.25 -11.80
N LEU A 968 34.58 60.26 -11.05
CA LEU A 968 33.26 60.35 -10.41
C LEU A 968 33.22 61.52 -9.42
N LYS A 969 34.25 61.71 -8.59
CA LYS A 969 34.37 62.86 -7.70
C LYS A 969 34.32 64.18 -8.46
N LYS A 970 35.13 64.34 -9.51
CA LYS A 970 35.17 65.55 -10.33
C LYS A 970 33.80 65.87 -10.94
N ARG A 971 33.07 64.86 -11.43
CA ARG A 971 31.71 65.04 -11.98
C ARG A 971 30.71 65.45 -10.92
N ILE A 972 30.77 64.85 -9.74
CA ILE A 972 29.92 65.22 -8.61
C ILE A 972 30.22 66.66 -8.19
N ASP A 973 31.50 67.00 -7.97
CA ASP A 973 31.95 68.34 -7.54
C ASP A 973 31.59 69.42 -8.57
N ALA A 974 31.62 69.13 -9.88
CA ALA A 974 31.20 70.07 -10.94
C ALA A 974 29.67 70.22 -11.06
N SER A 975 28.91 69.32 -10.43
CA SER A 975 27.44 69.27 -10.48
C SER A 975 26.76 69.73 -9.18
N LEU A 976 27.56 69.97 -8.14
CA LEU A 976 27.21 70.63 -6.89
C LEU A 976 27.40 72.14 -7.09
#